data_AF-A0A0D6LHC9-F1
#
_entry.id   AF-A0A0D6LHC9-F1
#
_cell.length_a   1.000
_cell.length_b   1.000
_cell.length_c   1.000
_cell.angle_alpha   90.00
_cell.angle_beta   90.00
_cell.angle_gamma   90.00
#
_symmetry.space_group_name_H-M   'P 1'
#
loop_
_entity.id
_entity.type
_entity.pdbx_description
1 polymer ?
#
loop_
_entity_poly.entity_id
_entity_poly.type
_entity_poly.pdbx_seq_one_letter_code
_entity_poly.pdbx_strand_id
1 'polypeptide(L)'
;MKDIKLDFAITLATSQMNVGVVALLAVLGIVSVVFNALTWVKLNENKDGPTPAPKMWNMGESEHSPVLTNSIVLEKEEPAAKLKKTPDMAVEQQIPRQSSVMKLRNVKNSPFTPVEQVTSVLPPLRVNDSRYCPSYGEPDQKYAYKEAASYILSGLDQTVDPCEDFYAFTCNTYLKNHNATEIGVNRIGTYKDAQDDVNAEIVDALEAVNVNDAKWSETERLVKATLFTCVHHIRARNPIDNSRDVLIEMRELFGGIPFLNHTLKKDIDFFDIMGKFEQNHAMGSLLGAMVSVDFEDVKKHSLFISQPYLPMARDFYVFGQHTKMVENRVNLINSVLKSFAEAVLDDPSPYLDLISRSAKDVVKLEMQIATASWPESELRNFAQQHNPRTLDQLKKAYPAIKWDSYFKALLSSVPNVDISRQNIIVTQPSYFGWLNALFSGGADENTIANYLLVHLIFEEADFLGGALKKMVQKSDYAPYALRRGKGVTRIGQQLVRSYDDSVEDANIQCLNSMITYMPFGPGYVYVKSRKNRDKVVQDIERQTELVFKNFVNMIGNLNWMTDASLERAMEKADKMVKNYGWPKDLFGDFRDSSKIDAYHKKDYGRIIDLYKQNITHNYYHIRRTMIKGYSNHESLRLLTEEPKRQG
;
A
#
# COMPACT_ATOMS: atom_id res chain seq x y z
N MET A 1 -25.80 -44.39 29.04
CA MET A 1 -26.82 -43.38 29.44
C MET A 1 -26.28 -42.22 30.29
N LYS A 2 -25.00 -42.22 30.73
CA LYS A 2 -24.38 -41.06 31.40
C LYS A 2 -23.63 -40.12 30.43
N ASP A 3 -23.19 -40.61 29.28
CA ASP A 3 -22.41 -39.78 28.33
C ASP A 3 -23.25 -38.88 27.42
N ILE A 4 -24.54 -39.20 27.21
CA ILE A 4 -25.45 -38.38 26.38
C ILE A 4 -25.91 -37.10 27.12
N LYS A 5 -25.80 -37.04 28.45
CA LYS A 5 -26.18 -35.85 29.24
C LYS A 5 -25.08 -34.79 29.31
N LEU A 6 -23.82 -35.14 29.04
CA LEU A 6 -22.70 -34.20 29.09
C LEU A 6 -22.60 -33.39 27.78
N ASP A 7 -22.81 -34.02 26.63
CA ASP A 7 -22.84 -33.35 25.32
C ASP A 7 -24.03 -32.40 25.17
N PHE A 8 -25.18 -32.73 25.76
CA PHE A 8 -26.35 -31.85 25.76
C PHE A 8 -26.13 -30.60 26.64
N ALA A 9 -25.38 -30.72 27.74
CA ALA A 9 -25.04 -29.60 28.62
C ALA A 9 -23.97 -28.66 28.01
N ILE A 10 -22.99 -29.21 27.28
CA ILE A 10 -21.97 -28.43 26.55
C ILE A 10 -22.60 -27.69 25.36
N THR A 11 -23.57 -28.29 24.68
CA THR A 11 -24.30 -27.68 23.57
C THR A 11 -25.24 -26.55 24.04
N LEU A 12 -25.86 -26.69 25.21
CA LEU A 12 -26.63 -25.60 25.83
C LEU A 12 -25.74 -24.46 26.37
N ALA A 13 -24.56 -24.77 26.92
CA ALA A 13 -23.63 -23.74 27.41
C ALA A 13 -23.01 -22.91 26.27
N THR A 14 -22.72 -23.53 25.12
CA THR A 14 -22.25 -22.85 23.91
C THR A 14 -23.36 -22.03 23.22
N SER A 15 -24.61 -22.48 23.27
CA SER A 15 -25.74 -21.67 22.76
C SER A 15 -26.04 -20.47 23.67
N GLN A 16 -25.97 -20.61 24.99
CA GLN A 16 -26.13 -19.48 25.92
C GLN A 16 -24.95 -18.50 25.86
N MET A 17 -23.71 -18.96 25.61
CA MET A 17 -22.58 -18.07 25.32
C MET A 17 -22.79 -17.27 24.03
N ASN A 18 -23.30 -17.89 22.96
CA ASN A 18 -23.59 -17.17 21.71
C ASN A 18 -24.72 -16.14 21.87
N VAL A 19 -25.76 -16.42 22.66
CA VAL A 19 -26.80 -15.44 22.99
C VAL A 19 -26.24 -14.30 23.85
N GLY A 20 -25.33 -14.60 24.79
CA GLY A 20 -24.63 -13.62 25.60
C GLY A 20 -23.71 -12.70 24.78
N VAL A 21 -22.99 -13.23 23.80
CA VAL A 21 -22.14 -12.44 22.89
C VAL A 21 -22.99 -11.60 21.94
N VAL A 22 -24.10 -12.12 21.41
CA VAL A 22 -25.02 -11.35 20.57
C VAL A 22 -25.70 -10.24 21.37
N ALA A 23 -26.09 -10.49 22.62
CA ALA A 23 -26.61 -9.45 23.52
C ALA A 23 -25.54 -8.41 23.87
N LEU A 24 -24.29 -8.81 24.10
CA LEU A 24 -23.18 -7.90 24.35
C LEU A 24 -22.86 -7.04 23.12
N LEU A 25 -22.90 -7.62 21.91
CA LEU A 25 -22.72 -6.91 20.64
C LEU A 25 -23.90 -5.98 20.33
N ALA A 26 -25.13 -6.36 20.67
CA ALA A 26 -26.30 -5.49 20.58
C ALA A 26 -26.22 -4.34 21.59
N VAL A 27 -25.78 -4.59 22.83
CA VAL A 27 -25.55 -3.55 23.84
C VAL A 27 -24.40 -2.64 23.44
N LEU A 28 -23.29 -3.16 22.91
CA LEU A 28 -22.17 -2.35 22.41
C LEU A 28 -22.55 -1.57 21.15
N GLY A 29 -23.39 -2.13 20.29
CA GLY A 29 -23.98 -1.44 19.13
C GLY A 29 -24.91 -0.31 19.56
N ILE A 30 -25.80 -0.55 20.52
CA ILE A 30 -26.70 0.46 21.09
C ILE A 30 -25.90 1.53 21.84
N VAL A 31 -24.89 1.16 22.63
CA VAL A 31 -23.98 2.11 23.30
C VAL A 31 -23.20 2.91 22.27
N SER A 32 -22.74 2.32 21.17
CA SER A 32 -22.08 3.04 20.07
C SER A 32 -23.03 4.01 19.37
N VAL A 33 -24.27 3.61 19.09
CA VAL A 33 -25.29 4.47 18.47
C VAL A 33 -25.69 5.62 19.41
N VAL A 34 -25.93 5.32 20.68
CA VAL A 34 -26.26 6.31 21.71
C VAL A 34 -25.08 7.25 21.97
N PHE A 35 -23.85 6.73 22.01
CA PHE A 35 -22.65 7.55 22.14
C PHE A 35 -22.45 8.41 20.90
N ASN A 36 -22.62 7.89 19.68
CA ASN A 36 -22.56 8.68 18.45
C ASN A 36 -23.65 9.76 18.41
N ALA A 37 -24.88 9.46 18.84
CA ALA A 37 -25.96 10.42 18.92
C ALA A 37 -25.71 11.51 19.98
N LEU A 38 -25.26 11.13 21.18
CA LEU A 38 -24.92 12.08 22.26
C LEU A 38 -23.70 12.92 21.90
N THR A 39 -22.70 12.34 21.24
CA THR A 39 -21.53 13.05 20.74
C THR A 39 -21.97 14.00 19.61
N TRP A 40 -22.83 13.58 18.69
CA TRP A 40 -23.38 14.43 17.64
C TRP A 40 -24.21 15.60 18.19
N VAL A 41 -25.09 15.37 19.17
CA VAL A 41 -25.85 16.42 19.86
C VAL A 41 -24.91 17.41 20.53
N LYS A 42 -23.93 16.90 21.30
CA LYS A 42 -22.95 17.73 22.01
C LYS A 42 -21.95 18.43 21.08
N LEU A 43 -21.73 17.90 19.88
CA LEU A 43 -20.91 18.49 18.82
C LEU A 43 -21.65 19.60 18.05
N ASN A 44 -22.98 19.65 18.13
CA ASN A 44 -23.82 20.60 17.40
C ASN A 44 -24.55 21.62 18.28
N GLU A 45 -24.41 21.58 19.61
CA GLU A 45 -25.00 22.55 20.55
C GLU A 45 -24.55 24.01 20.31
N ASN A 46 -23.52 24.27 19.49
CA ASN A 46 -23.01 25.61 19.17
C ASN A 46 -23.16 26.03 17.70
N LYS A 47 -24.03 25.38 16.92
CA LYS A 47 -24.30 25.80 15.52
C LYS A 47 -25.68 26.45 15.43
N ASP A 48 -25.70 27.78 15.41
CA ASP A 48 -26.90 28.54 15.07
C ASP A 48 -27.26 28.31 13.59
N GLY A 49 -28.27 27.47 13.35
CA GLY A 49 -28.88 27.24 12.03
C GLY A 49 -29.47 25.83 11.86
N PRO A 50 -30.65 25.67 11.24
CA PRO A 50 -31.29 24.37 11.11
C PRO A 50 -30.52 23.50 10.11
N THR A 51 -29.67 22.62 10.62
CA THR A 51 -29.05 21.57 9.81
C THR A 51 -29.98 20.35 9.85
N PRO A 52 -30.57 19.88 8.73
CA PRO A 52 -31.45 18.74 8.77
C PRO A 52 -30.66 17.48 9.18
N ALA A 53 -31.24 16.70 10.10
CA ALA A 53 -30.69 15.41 10.49
C ALA A 53 -30.54 14.50 9.24
N PRO A 54 -29.45 13.75 9.10
CA PRO A 54 -29.30 12.82 7.98
C PRO A 54 -30.40 11.76 8.03
N LYS A 55 -31.14 11.63 6.92
CA LYS A 55 -32.11 10.54 6.74
C LYS A 55 -31.35 9.21 6.78
N MET A 56 -31.66 8.38 7.77
CA MET A 56 -31.28 6.97 7.78
C MET A 56 -31.98 6.28 6.61
N TRP A 57 -31.23 5.83 5.61
CA TRP A 57 -31.75 4.99 4.55
C TRP A 57 -31.85 3.56 5.08
N ASN A 58 -33.08 3.07 5.26
CA ASN A 58 -33.33 1.65 5.46
C ASN A 58 -32.91 0.90 4.19
N MET A 59 -31.87 0.07 4.29
CA MET A 59 -31.57 -0.93 3.26
C MET A 59 -32.65 -2.01 3.34
N GLY A 60 -33.60 -1.97 2.41
CA GLY A 60 -34.51 -3.08 2.18
C GLY A 60 -33.74 -4.28 1.63
N GLU A 61 -34.00 -5.44 2.21
CA GLU A 61 -33.58 -6.74 1.73
C GLU A 61 -34.06 -6.93 0.27
N SER A 62 -33.13 -7.13 -0.65
CA SER A 62 -33.43 -7.80 -1.92
C SER A 62 -32.82 -9.20 -1.85
N GLU A 63 -33.66 -10.18 -1.53
CA GLU A 63 -33.43 -11.59 -1.85
C GLU A 63 -33.08 -11.69 -3.34
N HIS A 64 -32.08 -12.52 -3.67
CA HIS A 64 -31.77 -13.21 -4.94
C HIS A 64 -30.23 -13.33 -5.09
N SER A 65 -29.65 -14.29 -4.38
CA SER A 65 -28.30 -14.81 -4.64
C SER A 65 -28.43 -16.16 -5.34
N PRO A 66 -27.83 -16.41 -6.52
CA PRO A 66 -27.73 -17.75 -7.06
C PRO A 66 -26.63 -18.52 -6.32
N VAL A 67 -27.05 -19.63 -5.71
CA VAL A 67 -26.20 -20.63 -5.08
C VAL A 67 -25.45 -21.39 -6.18
N LEU A 68 -24.12 -21.30 -6.21
CA LEU A 68 -23.25 -22.22 -6.95
C LEU A 68 -22.71 -23.28 -5.98
N THR A 69 -23.39 -24.42 -5.93
CA THR A 69 -22.89 -25.65 -5.30
C THR A 69 -21.86 -26.31 -6.22
N ASN A 70 -20.60 -26.35 -5.83
CA ASN A 70 -19.64 -27.31 -6.37
C ASN A 70 -19.23 -28.28 -5.25
N SER A 71 -19.81 -29.48 -5.31
CA SER A 71 -19.44 -30.64 -4.51
C SER A 71 -18.14 -31.22 -5.06
N ILE A 72 -17.06 -31.17 -4.27
CA ILE A 72 -15.82 -31.92 -4.56
C ILE A 72 -15.86 -33.19 -3.72
N VAL A 73 -16.00 -34.32 -4.42
CA VAL A 73 -15.85 -35.67 -3.88
C VAL A 73 -14.35 -35.91 -3.66
N LEU A 74 -13.97 -36.15 -2.40
CA LEU A 74 -12.62 -36.58 -2.01
C LEU A 74 -12.56 -38.12 -2.08
N GLU A 75 -11.92 -38.67 -3.11
CA GLU A 75 -11.44 -40.06 -3.07
C GLU A 75 -10.01 -40.10 -2.50
N LYS A 76 -9.85 -40.96 -1.50
CA LYS A 76 -8.60 -41.31 -0.83
C LYS A 76 -7.80 -42.25 -1.72
N GLU A 77 -6.50 -42.00 -1.87
CA GLU A 77 -5.52 -43.08 -2.06
C GLU A 77 -4.29 -42.87 -1.18
N GLU A 78 -3.92 -43.95 -0.49
CA GLU A 78 -2.76 -44.10 0.40
C GLU A 78 -1.50 -44.55 -0.39
N PRO A 79 -0.29 -44.45 0.21
CA PRO A 79 0.96 -44.36 -0.53
C PRO A 79 1.65 -45.71 -0.74
N ALA A 80 2.33 -45.87 -1.89
CA ALA A 80 3.28 -46.96 -2.11
C ALA A 80 4.64 -46.41 -2.56
N ALA A 81 5.64 -46.65 -1.72
CA ALA A 81 7.05 -46.37 -1.94
C ALA A 81 7.62 -47.20 -3.10
N LYS A 82 8.57 -46.62 -3.85
CA LYS A 82 9.73 -47.34 -4.41
C LYS A 82 10.83 -46.36 -4.84
N LEU A 83 11.94 -46.42 -4.11
CA LEU A 83 13.26 -45.90 -4.48
C LEU A 83 13.69 -46.45 -5.84
N LYS A 84 14.16 -45.59 -6.74
CA LYS A 84 15.15 -45.94 -7.77
C LYS A 84 16.17 -44.82 -7.96
N LYS A 85 17.40 -45.28 -8.17
CA LYS A 85 18.69 -44.59 -8.15
C LYS A 85 18.84 -43.52 -9.24
N THR A 86 19.59 -42.48 -8.88
CA THR A 86 20.26 -41.51 -9.76
C THR A 86 21.12 -42.19 -10.83
N PRO A 87 21.25 -41.54 -12.00
CA PRO A 87 22.58 -41.30 -12.54
C PRO A 87 22.82 -39.82 -12.86
N ASP A 88 24.10 -39.49 -12.88
CA ASP A 88 24.73 -38.19 -13.00
C ASP A 88 24.16 -37.28 -14.11
N MET A 89 23.87 -36.03 -13.77
CA MET A 89 23.64 -34.95 -14.73
C MET A 89 24.75 -33.92 -14.64
N ALA A 90 25.42 -33.75 -15.77
CA ALA A 90 26.38 -32.70 -16.04
C ALA A 90 25.79 -31.31 -15.79
N VAL A 91 26.66 -30.40 -15.35
CA VAL A 91 26.38 -28.99 -15.09
C VAL A 91 25.98 -28.31 -16.40
N GLU A 92 24.68 -28.11 -16.60
CA GLU A 92 24.15 -27.27 -17.66
C GLU A 92 24.02 -25.83 -17.11
N GLN A 93 24.75 -24.90 -17.72
CA GLN A 93 24.66 -23.47 -17.38
C GLN A 93 23.22 -22.98 -17.63
N GLN A 94 22.47 -22.72 -16.56
CA GLN A 94 21.16 -22.09 -16.65
C GLN A 94 21.28 -20.68 -17.24
N ILE A 95 20.80 -20.51 -18.47
CA ILE A 95 20.51 -19.22 -19.06
C ILE A 95 19.29 -18.64 -18.32
N PRO A 96 19.30 -17.37 -17.87
CA PRO A 96 18.16 -16.78 -17.16
C PRO A 96 16.93 -16.76 -18.07
N ARG A 97 15.77 -17.22 -17.56
CA ARG A 97 14.49 -17.10 -18.25
C ARG A 97 14.12 -15.62 -18.41
N GLN A 98 14.21 -15.11 -19.63
CA GLN A 98 13.67 -13.79 -19.98
C GLN A 98 12.15 -13.83 -19.97
N SER A 99 11.53 -12.80 -19.37
CA SER A 99 10.08 -12.55 -19.45
C SER A 99 9.59 -12.58 -20.90
N SER A 100 8.39 -13.13 -21.12
CA SER A 100 7.71 -13.19 -22.42
C SER A 100 7.60 -11.82 -23.11
N VAL A 101 7.61 -10.73 -22.34
CA VAL A 101 7.54 -9.35 -22.82
C VAL A 101 8.89 -8.88 -23.39
N MET A 102 10.00 -9.46 -22.93
CA MET A 102 11.35 -9.14 -23.41
C MET A 102 11.57 -9.57 -24.88
N LYS A 103 10.79 -10.52 -25.40
CA LYS A 103 10.84 -10.92 -26.82
C LYS A 103 10.35 -9.84 -27.79
N LEU A 104 9.64 -8.82 -27.32
CA LEU A 104 9.16 -7.70 -28.14
C LEU A 104 10.14 -6.50 -28.14
N ARG A 105 11.22 -6.54 -27.35
CA ARG A 105 12.19 -5.44 -27.19
C ARG A 105 13.21 -5.32 -28.32
N ASN A 106 12.73 -5.26 -29.57
CA ASN A 106 13.53 -4.76 -30.69
C ASN A 106 12.81 -3.62 -31.39
N VAL A 107 12.61 -2.50 -30.69
CA VAL A 107 12.21 -1.24 -31.33
C VAL A 107 13.22 -0.14 -31.00
N LYS A 108 14.21 0.00 -31.89
CA LYS A 108 14.90 1.28 -32.10
C LYS A 108 14.04 2.14 -33.01
N ASN A 109 13.62 3.30 -32.47
CA ASN A 109 13.27 4.57 -33.11
C ASN A 109 12.74 4.52 -34.56
N SER A 110 11.43 4.73 -34.72
CA SER A 110 10.89 5.34 -35.95
C SER A 110 10.21 6.66 -35.59
N PRO A 111 10.51 7.79 -36.27
CA PRO A 111 9.82 9.05 -36.03
C PRO A 111 8.39 9.00 -36.59
N PHE A 112 7.42 9.46 -35.79
CA PHE A 112 6.07 9.75 -36.25
C PHE A 112 6.12 10.74 -37.44
N THR A 113 5.62 10.31 -38.59
CA THR A 113 5.37 11.17 -39.75
C THR A 113 3.97 11.80 -39.65
N PRO A 114 3.77 13.03 -40.16
CA PRO A 114 2.46 13.68 -40.17
C PRO A 114 1.45 12.89 -41.01
N VAL A 115 0.20 12.86 -40.55
CA VAL A 115 -0.93 12.24 -41.26
C VAL A 115 -1.19 13.00 -42.56
N GLU A 116 -0.90 12.37 -43.70
CA GLU A 116 -1.34 12.84 -45.01
C GLU A 116 -2.87 12.79 -45.11
N GLN A 117 -3.46 13.81 -45.76
CA GLN A 117 -4.89 13.84 -46.04
C GLN A 117 -5.26 12.69 -46.97
N VAL A 118 -6.01 11.71 -46.46
CA VAL A 118 -6.50 10.57 -47.22
C VAL A 118 -7.58 11.05 -48.19
N THR A 119 -7.27 11.04 -49.49
CA THR A 119 -8.24 11.20 -50.58
C THR A 119 -9.21 10.02 -50.60
N SER A 120 -10.51 10.33 -50.66
CA SER A 120 -11.64 9.41 -50.45
C SER A 120 -11.94 8.51 -51.65
N VAL A 121 -11.17 7.44 -51.83
CA VAL A 121 -11.67 6.24 -52.53
C VAL A 121 -11.60 5.10 -51.53
N LEU A 122 -12.77 4.59 -51.11
CA LEU A 122 -12.84 3.45 -50.18
C LEU A 122 -12.16 2.24 -50.87
N PRO A 123 -11.14 1.64 -50.25
CA PRO A 123 -10.46 0.48 -50.83
C PRO A 123 -11.44 -0.71 -50.96
N PRO A 124 -11.20 -1.61 -51.92
CA PRO A 124 -12.06 -2.77 -52.12
C PRO A 124 -12.09 -3.66 -50.87
N LEU A 125 -13.30 -4.00 -50.42
CA LEU A 125 -13.51 -4.91 -49.31
C LEU A 125 -13.21 -6.36 -49.75
N ARG A 126 -12.36 -7.04 -48.99
CA ARG A 126 -12.08 -8.48 -49.14
C ARG A 126 -12.99 -9.27 -48.22
N VAL A 127 -13.41 -10.47 -48.63
CA VAL A 127 -14.24 -11.38 -47.82
C VAL A 127 -13.35 -12.40 -47.11
N ASN A 128 -13.69 -12.77 -45.87
CA ASN A 128 -13.00 -13.80 -45.08
C ASN A 128 -14.02 -14.72 -44.41
N ASP A 129 -13.62 -15.97 -44.13
CA ASP A 129 -14.39 -16.97 -43.40
C ASP A 129 -14.39 -16.75 -41.87
N SER A 130 -13.87 -15.61 -41.41
CA SER A 130 -13.94 -15.25 -39.99
C SER A 130 -15.36 -14.89 -39.60
N ARG A 131 -15.89 -15.57 -38.57
CA ARG A 131 -17.21 -15.29 -37.97
C ARG A 131 -17.40 -13.81 -37.58
N TYR A 132 -16.32 -13.11 -37.20
CA TYR A 132 -16.39 -11.75 -36.65
C TYR A 132 -15.86 -10.64 -37.58
N CYS A 133 -15.13 -11.01 -38.64
CA CYS A 133 -14.67 -10.06 -39.66
C CYS A 133 -14.91 -10.65 -41.04
N PRO A 134 -16.18 -10.77 -41.47
CA PRO A 134 -16.52 -11.33 -42.77
C PRO A 134 -16.09 -10.43 -43.92
N SER A 135 -15.75 -9.16 -43.65
CA SER A 135 -15.20 -8.23 -44.63
C SER A 135 -14.14 -7.32 -44.02
N TYR A 136 -13.03 -7.10 -44.73
CA TYR A 136 -11.91 -6.27 -44.26
C TYR A 136 -11.25 -5.50 -45.42
N GLY A 137 -10.64 -4.36 -45.10
CA GLY A 137 -9.86 -3.55 -46.04
C GLY A 137 -8.38 -3.96 -46.11
N GLU A 138 -7.62 -3.36 -47.02
CA GLU A 138 -6.16 -3.58 -47.09
C GLU A 138 -5.46 -3.20 -45.77
N PRO A 139 -4.77 -4.14 -45.09
CA PRO A 139 -4.09 -3.83 -43.85
C PRO A 139 -2.76 -3.10 -44.08
N ASP A 140 -2.49 -2.05 -43.30
CA ASP A 140 -1.17 -1.40 -43.27
C ASP A 140 -0.11 -2.40 -42.77
N GLN A 141 0.90 -2.64 -43.61
CA GLN A 141 1.91 -3.68 -43.39
C GLN A 141 3.10 -3.23 -42.53
N LYS A 142 3.10 -1.99 -42.02
CA LYS A 142 4.15 -1.53 -41.09
C LYS A 142 4.19 -2.43 -39.85
N TYR A 143 5.40 -2.65 -39.36
CA TYR A 143 5.67 -3.52 -38.21
C TYR A 143 4.79 -3.19 -37.00
N ALA A 144 4.64 -1.91 -36.67
CA ALA A 144 3.83 -1.47 -35.52
C ALA A 144 2.36 -1.94 -35.59
N TYR A 145 1.73 -1.94 -36.78
CA TYR A 145 0.35 -2.44 -36.93
C TYR A 145 0.28 -3.96 -36.84
N LYS A 146 1.27 -4.67 -37.37
CA LYS A 146 1.37 -6.14 -37.24
C LYS A 146 1.56 -6.56 -35.79
N GLU A 147 2.42 -5.86 -35.06
CA GLU A 147 2.67 -6.09 -33.64
C GLU A 147 1.40 -5.84 -32.81
N ALA A 148 0.73 -4.70 -33.01
CA ALA A 148 -0.53 -4.39 -32.33
C ALA A 148 -1.62 -5.43 -32.63
N ALA A 149 -1.78 -5.84 -33.89
CA ALA A 149 -2.75 -6.86 -34.27
C ALA A 149 -2.43 -8.21 -33.64
N SER A 150 -1.16 -8.63 -33.66
CA SER A 150 -0.72 -9.88 -33.02
C SER A 150 -0.96 -9.87 -31.51
N TYR A 151 -0.72 -8.74 -30.85
CA TYR A 151 -0.99 -8.58 -29.42
C TYR A 151 -2.48 -8.77 -29.11
N ILE A 152 -3.37 -8.08 -29.85
CA ILE A 152 -4.83 -8.23 -29.68
C ILE A 152 -5.26 -9.68 -29.92
N LEU A 153 -4.83 -10.28 -31.04
CA LEU A 153 -5.18 -11.66 -31.41
C LEU A 153 -4.70 -12.69 -30.38
N SER A 154 -3.61 -12.42 -29.65
CA SER A 154 -3.09 -13.32 -28.62
C SER A 154 -4.02 -13.45 -27.41
N GLY A 155 -4.89 -12.48 -27.16
CA GLY A 155 -5.86 -12.50 -26.06
C GLY A 155 -7.24 -13.05 -26.45
N LEU A 156 -7.62 -12.92 -27.73
CA LEU A 156 -8.97 -13.23 -28.19
C LEU A 156 -9.31 -14.72 -28.10
N ASP A 157 -10.52 -15.01 -27.63
CA ASP A 157 -11.19 -16.31 -27.72
C ASP A 157 -12.40 -16.17 -28.65
N GLN A 158 -12.17 -16.46 -29.93
CA GLN A 158 -13.19 -16.37 -30.97
C GLN A 158 -14.29 -17.45 -30.84
N THR A 159 -14.18 -18.39 -29.90
CA THR A 159 -15.27 -19.34 -29.64
C THR A 159 -16.44 -18.72 -28.86
N VAL A 160 -16.17 -17.62 -28.15
CA VAL A 160 -17.15 -16.88 -27.35
C VAL A 160 -17.79 -15.77 -28.18
N ASP A 161 -19.10 -15.58 -28.04
CA ASP A 161 -19.80 -14.46 -28.66
C ASP A 161 -19.50 -13.15 -27.88
N PRO A 162 -18.93 -12.10 -28.51
CA PRO A 162 -18.65 -10.83 -27.85
C PRO A 162 -19.90 -10.11 -27.33
N CYS A 163 -21.10 -10.44 -27.85
CA CYS A 163 -22.36 -9.89 -27.36
C CYS A 163 -22.86 -10.59 -26.08
N GLU A 164 -22.38 -11.79 -25.80
CA GLU A 164 -22.74 -12.57 -24.60
C GLU A 164 -21.72 -12.35 -23.47
N ASP A 165 -20.43 -12.45 -23.78
CA ASP A 165 -19.34 -12.17 -22.83
C ASP A 165 -18.12 -11.56 -23.54
N PHE A 166 -18.10 -10.23 -23.59
CA PHE A 166 -17.00 -9.48 -24.20
C PHE A 166 -15.67 -9.67 -23.47
N TYR A 167 -15.69 -9.91 -22.15
CA TYR A 167 -14.47 -10.14 -21.39
C TYR A 167 -13.87 -11.49 -21.74
N ALA A 168 -14.68 -12.55 -21.76
CA ALA A 168 -14.25 -13.87 -22.19
C ALA A 168 -13.75 -13.84 -23.64
N PHE A 169 -14.48 -13.20 -24.56
CA PHE A 169 -14.05 -13.02 -25.94
C PHE A 169 -12.69 -12.32 -26.06
N THR A 170 -12.40 -11.33 -25.20
CA THR A 170 -11.16 -10.53 -25.31
C THR A 170 -9.98 -11.07 -24.50
N CYS A 171 -10.20 -11.88 -23.46
CA CYS A 171 -9.18 -12.22 -22.47
C CYS A 171 -8.99 -13.72 -22.20
N ASN A 172 -9.91 -14.61 -22.59
CA ASN A 172 -9.82 -16.03 -22.23
C ASN A 172 -8.52 -16.71 -22.71
N THR A 173 -8.07 -16.42 -23.93
CA THR A 173 -6.82 -16.99 -24.45
C THR A 173 -5.62 -16.50 -23.64
N TYR A 174 -5.62 -15.22 -23.23
CA TYR A 174 -4.59 -14.71 -22.31
C TYR A 174 -4.61 -15.46 -20.98
N LEU A 175 -5.79 -15.59 -20.34
CA LEU A 175 -5.95 -16.29 -19.05
C LEU A 175 -5.57 -17.77 -19.12
N LYS A 176 -5.86 -18.44 -20.25
CA LYS A 176 -5.47 -19.83 -20.50
C LYS A 176 -3.96 -20.01 -20.59
N ASN A 177 -3.26 -19.01 -21.13
CA ASN A 177 -1.81 -19.07 -21.36
C ASN A 177 -0.98 -18.49 -20.20
N HIS A 178 -1.62 -17.88 -19.20
CA HIS A 178 -0.94 -17.24 -18.07
C HIS A 178 -1.55 -17.73 -16.76
N ASN A 179 -0.85 -18.63 -16.07
CA ASN A 179 -1.27 -19.15 -14.77
C ASN A 179 -0.53 -18.41 -13.65
N ALA A 180 -1.26 -17.59 -12.88
CA ALA A 180 -0.69 -16.79 -11.79
C ALA A 180 0.01 -17.66 -10.74
N THR A 181 -0.56 -18.83 -10.40
CA THR A 181 0.01 -19.78 -9.43
C THR A 181 1.31 -20.40 -9.91
N GLU A 182 1.40 -20.79 -11.20
CA GLU A 182 2.61 -21.39 -11.77
C GLU A 182 3.76 -20.37 -11.88
N ILE A 183 3.43 -19.11 -12.16
CA ILE A 183 4.39 -18.03 -12.22
C ILE A 183 4.73 -17.55 -10.80
N GLY A 184 3.93 -17.91 -9.78
CA GLY A 184 4.16 -17.54 -8.38
C GLY A 184 3.70 -16.11 -8.02
N VAL A 185 2.84 -15.52 -8.85
CA VAL A 185 2.35 -14.14 -8.71
C VAL A 185 0.93 -14.11 -8.18
N ASN A 186 0.60 -13.12 -7.35
CA ASN A 186 -0.77 -12.93 -6.85
C ASN A 186 -1.69 -12.16 -7.82
N ARG A 187 -1.13 -11.57 -8.88
CA ARG A 187 -1.89 -10.88 -9.95
C ARG A 187 -1.12 -10.89 -11.26
N ILE A 188 -1.80 -11.29 -12.33
CA ILE A 188 -1.37 -11.10 -13.72
C ILE A 188 -2.17 -9.95 -14.36
N GLY A 189 -1.55 -9.23 -15.30
CA GLY A 189 -2.24 -8.22 -16.10
C GLY A 189 -1.34 -7.10 -16.58
N THR A 190 -1.84 -6.35 -17.56
CA THR A 190 -1.08 -5.35 -18.34
C THR A 190 -0.41 -4.25 -17.51
N TYR A 191 -1.01 -3.85 -16.39
CA TYR A 191 -0.41 -2.85 -15.49
C TYR A 191 0.85 -3.36 -14.80
N LYS A 192 0.92 -4.65 -14.45
CA LYS A 192 2.12 -5.25 -13.87
C LYS A 192 3.21 -5.34 -14.92
N ASP A 193 2.87 -5.83 -16.12
CA ASP A 193 3.82 -5.97 -17.22
C ASP A 193 4.45 -4.62 -17.60
N ALA A 194 3.65 -3.57 -17.75
CA ALA A 194 4.14 -2.22 -18.04
C ALA A 194 5.06 -1.68 -16.93
N GLN A 195 4.76 -2.00 -15.68
CA GLN A 195 5.57 -1.56 -14.55
C GLN A 195 6.89 -2.33 -14.45
N ASP A 196 6.89 -3.63 -14.73
CA ASP A 196 8.09 -4.46 -14.82
C ASP A 196 8.99 -3.95 -15.98
N ASP A 197 8.39 -3.49 -17.08
CA ASP A 197 9.12 -2.86 -18.18
C ASP A 197 9.80 -1.55 -17.76
N VAL A 198 9.06 -0.65 -17.11
CA VAL A 198 9.58 0.61 -16.55
C VAL A 198 10.73 0.34 -15.58
N ASN A 199 10.57 -0.66 -14.70
CA ASN A 199 11.59 -1.05 -13.73
C ASN A 199 12.87 -1.50 -14.43
N ALA A 200 12.77 -2.38 -15.45
CA ALA A 200 13.93 -2.83 -16.21
C ALA A 200 14.63 -1.66 -16.94
N GLU A 201 13.89 -0.71 -17.52
CA GLU A 201 14.49 0.46 -18.16
C GLU A 201 15.23 1.38 -17.18
N ILE A 202 14.77 1.47 -15.93
CA ILE A 202 15.50 2.17 -14.86
C ILE A 202 16.81 1.46 -14.54
N VAL A 203 16.79 0.12 -14.42
CA VAL A 203 18.01 -0.67 -14.19
C VAL A 203 19.01 -0.45 -15.30
N ASP A 204 18.59 -0.56 -16.56
CA ASP A 204 19.42 -0.36 -17.75
C ASP A 204 20.03 1.06 -17.76
N ALA A 205 19.23 2.09 -17.45
CA ALA A 205 19.70 3.47 -17.39
C ALA A 205 20.75 3.69 -16.28
N LEU A 206 20.67 2.93 -15.19
CA LEU A 206 21.60 3.03 -14.07
C LEU A 206 22.91 2.30 -14.34
N GLU A 207 23.00 1.37 -15.30
CA GLU A 207 24.22 0.57 -15.54
C GLU A 207 25.48 1.45 -15.69
N ALA A 208 25.40 2.51 -16.48
CA ALA A 208 26.50 3.44 -16.74
C ALA A 208 26.81 4.41 -15.58
N VAL A 209 25.88 4.57 -14.63
CA VAL A 209 26.02 5.52 -13.52
C VAL A 209 27.11 5.07 -12.56
N ASN A 210 28.08 5.94 -12.32
CA ASN A 210 29.13 5.73 -11.33
C ASN A 210 28.88 6.63 -10.10
N VAL A 211 28.62 6.00 -8.96
CA VAL A 211 28.32 6.67 -7.67
C VAL A 211 29.45 7.62 -7.22
N ASN A 212 30.71 7.34 -7.60
CA ASN A 212 31.87 8.13 -7.19
C ASN A 212 32.24 9.24 -8.17
N ASP A 213 31.56 9.32 -9.33
CA ASP A 213 31.86 10.28 -10.38
C ASP A 213 30.85 11.42 -10.35
N ALA A 214 31.34 12.63 -10.06
CA ALA A 214 30.51 13.83 -9.96
C ALA A 214 29.94 14.32 -11.31
N LYS A 215 30.30 13.70 -12.44
CA LYS A 215 29.65 13.98 -13.72
C LYS A 215 28.18 13.52 -13.75
N TRP A 216 27.83 12.56 -12.90
CA TRP A 216 26.45 12.10 -12.71
C TRP A 216 25.78 12.97 -11.65
N SER A 217 24.48 13.24 -11.82
CA SER A 217 23.73 14.01 -10.83
C SER A 217 23.75 13.32 -9.46
N GLU A 218 23.62 14.10 -8.39
CA GLU A 218 23.53 13.54 -7.04
C GLU A 218 22.38 12.54 -6.92
N THR A 219 21.24 12.85 -7.53
CA THR A 219 20.05 11.98 -7.60
C THR A 219 20.33 10.66 -8.31
N GLU A 220 20.95 10.66 -9.50
CA GLU A 220 21.30 9.40 -10.20
C GLU A 220 22.23 8.53 -9.35
N ARG A 221 23.21 9.14 -8.69
CA ARG A 221 24.16 8.43 -7.81
C ARG A 221 23.45 7.86 -6.58
N LEU A 222 22.49 8.58 -6.00
CA LEU A 222 21.66 8.10 -4.89
C LEU A 222 20.85 6.87 -5.29
N VAL A 223 20.15 6.95 -6.42
CA VAL A 223 19.32 5.84 -6.94
C VAL A 223 20.20 4.61 -7.25
N LYS A 224 21.35 4.82 -7.91
CA LYS A 224 22.33 3.76 -8.18
C LYS A 224 22.85 3.12 -6.90
N ALA A 225 23.27 3.93 -5.93
CA ALA A 225 23.82 3.47 -4.66
C ALA A 225 22.80 2.60 -3.90
N THR A 226 21.56 3.07 -3.79
CA THR A 226 20.49 2.32 -3.14
C THR A 226 20.20 0.99 -3.85
N LEU A 227 19.99 1.03 -5.17
CA LEU A 227 19.65 -0.17 -5.94
C LEU A 227 20.74 -1.24 -5.81
N PHE A 228 22.01 -0.85 -5.99
CA PHE A 228 23.13 -1.80 -5.97
C PHE A 228 23.34 -2.42 -4.59
N THR A 229 23.30 -1.62 -3.54
CA THR A 229 23.44 -2.12 -2.17
C THR A 229 22.26 -2.99 -1.76
N CYS A 230 21.03 -2.65 -2.19
CA CYS A 230 19.85 -3.48 -1.99
C CYS A 230 19.95 -4.85 -2.69
N VAL A 231 20.28 -4.85 -3.98
CA VAL A 231 20.42 -6.09 -4.78
C VAL A 231 21.51 -6.98 -4.19
N HIS A 232 22.63 -6.39 -3.77
CA HIS A 232 23.68 -7.13 -3.08
C HIS A 232 23.18 -7.76 -1.79
N HIS A 233 22.42 -7.01 -0.97
CA HIS A 233 21.83 -7.54 0.27
C HIS A 233 20.87 -8.71 0.00
N ILE A 234 19.98 -8.59 -1.00
CA ILE A 234 19.02 -9.66 -1.35
C ILE A 234 19.74 -10.93 -1.82
N ARG A 235 20.80 -10.78 -2.63
CA ARG A 235 21.57 -11.90 -3.20
C ARG A 235 22.66 -12.45 -2.26
N ALA A 236 22.87 -11.84 -1.11
CA ALA A 236 23.88 -12.28 -0.15
C ALA A 236 23.54 -13.68 0.38
N ARG A 237 24.53 -14.59 0.38
CA ARG A 237 24.37 -15.95 0.94
C ARG A 237 24.14 -15.92 2.45
N ASN A 238 24.82 -14.99 3.12
CA ASN A 238 24.65 -14.74 4.55
C ASN A 238 23.90 -13.42 4.68
N PRO A 239 22.60 -13.44 5.04
CA PRO A 239 21.84 -12.22 5.26
C PRO A 239 22.43 -11.44 6.44
N ILE A 240 22.32 -10.12 6.38
CA ILE A 240 22.63 -9.24 7.51
C ILE A 240 21.60 -9.54 8.60
N ASP A 241 22.07 -9.67 9.84
CA ASP A 241 21.24 -9.81 11.02
C ASP A 241 21.45 -8.62 11.95
N ASN A 242 20.45 -7.74 11.98
CA ASN A 242 20.40 -6.54 12.83
C ASN A 242 19.47 -6.76 14.03
N SER A 243 19.21 -8.01 14.44
CA SER A 243 18.39 -8.31 15.62
C SER A 243 18.91 -7.62 16.88
N ARG A 244 20.24 -7.47 17.01
CA ARG A 244 20.85 -6.71 18.11
C ARG A 244 20.55 -5.22 18.05
N ASP A 245 20.63 -4.59 16.88
CA ASP A 245 20.32 -3.16 16.73
C ASP A 245 18.84 -2.89 17.01
N VAL A 246 17.95 -3.76 16.52
CA VAL A 246 16.51 -3.67 16.81
C VAL A 246 16.24 -3.91 18.29
N LEU A 247 16.91 -4.85 18.94
CA LEU A 247 16.83 -5.05 20.39
C LEU A 247 17.28 -3.80 21.17
N ILE A 248 18.37 -3.15 20.76
CA ILE A 248 18.84 -1.91 21.38
C ILE A 248 17.77 -0.82 21.26
N GLU A 249 17.23 -0.61 20.05
CA GLU A 249 16.16 0.36 19.82
C GLU A 249 14.91 0.06 20.68
N MET A 250 14.50 -1.21 20.79
CA MET A 250 13.41 -1.61 21.69
C MET A 250 13.70 -1.27 23.14
N ARG A 251 14.92 -1.53 23.63
CA ARG A 251 15.29 -1.22 25.02
C ARG A 251 15.38 0.27 25.29
N GLU A 252 15.88 1.06 24.34
CA GLU A 252 15.91 2.52 24.45
C GLU A 252 14.50 3.13 24.50
N LEU A 253 13.58 2.61 23.69
CA LEU A 253 12.21 3.11 23.62
C LEU A 253 11.36 2.65 24.81
N PHE A 254 11.40 1.36 25.16
CA PHE A 254 10.48 0.75 26.12
C PHE A 254 11.10 0.47 27.49
N GLY A 255 12.43 0.46 27.62
CA GLY A 255 13.17 0.01 28.81
C GLY A 255 13.23 -1.52 28.92
N GLY A 256 12.10 -2.20 28.70
CA GLY A 256 11.98 -3.65 28.72
C GLY A 256 11.09 -4.18 27.60
N ILE A 257 11.16 -5.50 27.41
CA ILE A 257 10.41 -6.28 26.44
C ILE A 257 9.47 -7.24 27.20
N PRO A 258 8.17 -6.92 27.32
CA PRO A 258 7.27 -7.67 28.19
C PRO A 258 7.04 -9.13 27.77
N PHE A 259 7.02 -9.44 26.46
CA PHE A 259 6.92 -10.84 26.01
C PHE A 259 8.15 -11.70 26.39
N LEU A 260 9.24 -11.09 26.88
CA LEU A 260 10.41 -11.74 27.47
C LEU A 260 10.50 -11.52 29.00
N ASN A 261 9.37 -11.20 29.64
CA ASN A 261 9.27 -10.98 31.09
C ASN A 261 10.16 -9.85 31.65
N HIS A 262 10.54 -8.88 30.82
CA HIS A 262 11.22 -7.67 31.26
C HIS A 262 10.21 -6.58 31.64
N THR A 263 10.55 -5.78 32.64
CA THR A 263 9.72 -4.65 33.08
C THR A 263 9.91 -3.44 32.16
N LEU A 264 8.81 -2.81 31.76
CA LEU A 264 8.83 -1.53 31.06
C LEU A 264 9.48 -0.43 31.91
N LYS A 265 10.02 0.59 31.26
CA LYS A 265 10.49 1.79 31.98
C LYS A 265 9.33 2.43 32.73
N LYS A 266 9.61 2.96 33.92
CA LYS A 266 8.64 3.72 34.70
C LYS A 266 8.13 4.91 33.89
N ASP A 267 6.83 5.20 34.02
CA ASP A 267 6.16 6.34 33.39
C ASP A 267 6.28 6.32 31.85
N ILE A 268 6.21 5.12 31.25
CA ILE A 268 6.30 4.94 29.80
C ILE A 268 5.28 5.83 29.06
N ASP A 269 5.76 6.50 28.02
CA ASP A 269 4.93 7.33 27.16
C ASP A 269 4.80 6.67 25.78
N PHE A 270 3.73 5.90 25.61
CA PHE A 270 3.43 5.25 24.34
C PHE A 270 3.22 6.25 23.20
N PHE A 271 2.72 7.46 23.48
CA PHE A 271 2.46 8.46 22.45
C PHE A 271 3.75 9.08 21.90
N ASP A 272 4.76 9.30 22.73
CA ASP A 272 6.13 9.65 22.29
C ASP A 272 6.72 8.55 21.38
N ILE A 273 6.59 7.28 21.78
CA ILE A 273 7.09 6.14 21.00
C ILE A 273 6.38 6.06 19.65
N MET A 274 5.05 6.21 19.61
CA MET A 274 4.27 6.20 18.36
C MET A 274 4.68 7.34 17.43
N GLY A 275 4.93 8.55 17.95
CA GLY A 275 5.44 9.66 17.14
C GLY A 275 6.83 9.36 16.56
N LYS A 276 7.73 8.75 17.35
CA LYS A 276 9.06 8.30 16.88
C LYS A 276 8.98 7.18 15.85
N PHE A 277 8.04 6.25 16.00
CA PHE A 277 7.79 5.20 15.01
C PHE A 277 7.34 5.78 13.67
N GLU A 278 6.39 6.71 13.67
CA GLU A 278 5.96 7.34 12.43
C GLU A 278 7.08 8.16 11.77
N GLN A 279 7.87 8.89 12.57
CA GLN A 279 8.95 9.71 12.03
C GLN A 279 10.14 8.90 11.52
N ASN A 280 10.54 7.84 12.22
CA ASN A 280 11.78 7.11 11.90
C ASN A 280 11.56 5.80 11.13
N HIS A 281 10.33 5.27 11.14
CA HIS A 281 9.96 3.99 10.51
C HIS A 281 8.80 4.11 9.52
N ALA A 282 8.26 5.32 9.29
CA ALA A 282 7.03 5.52 8.52
C ALA A 282 5.85 4.65 8.99
N MET A 283 5.90 4.18 10.24
CA MET A 283 5.01 3.17 10.80
C MET A 283 4.01 3.82 11.75
N GLY A 284 2.76 3.95 11.31
CA GLY A 284 1.65 4.20 12.22
C GLY A 284 1.30 2.96 13.03
N SER A 285 0.64 3.15 14.17
CA SER A 285 0.40 2.06 15.13
C SER A 285 -1.02 2.06 15.68
N LEU A 286 -1.30 2.71 16.83
CA LEU A 286 -2.67 2.91 17.30
C LEU A 286 -3.32 4.16 16.69
N LEU A 287 -2.54 5.01 16.05
CA LEU A 287 -3.02 6.07 15.15
C LEU A 287 -1.97 6.27 14.05
N GLY A 288 -2.35 7.02 13.01
CA GLY A 288 -1.45 7.49 11.99
C GLY A 288 -1.65 8.99 11.73
N ALA A 289 -0.59 9.69 11.38
CA ALA A 289 -0.63 11.07 10.92
C ALA A 289 -0.17 11.20 9.47
N MET A 290 -0.62 12.23 8.80
CA MET A 290 -0.16 12.57 7.46
C MET A 290 -0.37 14.04 7.22
N VAL A 291 0.49 14.64 6.42
CA VAL A 291 0.23 15.97 5.89
C VAL A 291 -0.16 15.85 4.43
N SER A 292 -1.26 16.49 4.06
CA SER A 292 -1.70 16.59 2.68
C SER A 292 -2.37 17.94 2.45
N VAL A 293 -2.73 18.22 1.21
CA VAL A 293 -3.51 19.41 0.86
C VAL A 293 -4.87 19.31 1.56
N ASP A 294 -5.29 20.40 2.20
CA ASP A 294 -6.64 20.48 2.77
C ASP A 294 -7.67 20.48 1.64
N PHE A 295 -8.57 19.50 1.63
CA PHE A 295 -9.52 19.34 0.53
C PHE A 295 -10.69 20.33 0.60
N GLU A 296 -10.91 21.00 1.74
CA GLU A 296 -11.82 22.15 1.82
C GLU A 296 -11.12 23.49 1.56
N ASP A 297 -9.79 23.55 1.76
CA ASP A 297 -8.97 24.74 1.48
C ASP A 297 -7.65 24.37 0.79
N VAL A 298 -7.71 24.22 -0.53
CA VAL A 298 -6.58 23.73 -1.34
C VAL A 298 -5.36 24.66 -1.35
N LYS A 299 -5.45 25.83 -0.70
CA LYS A 299 -4.36 26.79 -0.55
C LYS A 299 -3.45 26.50 0.63
N LYS A 300 -3.79 25.53 1.50
CA LYS A 300 -2.91 25.12 2.61
C LYS A 300 -2.74 23.61 2.71
N HIS A 301 -1.68 23.20 3.38
CA HIS A 301 -1.54 21.84 3.88
C HIS A 301 -2.14 21.75 5.29
N SER A 302 -2.73 20.60 5.60
CA SER A 302 -3.28 20.29 6.92
C SER A 302 -2.72 18.94 7.41
N LEU A 303 -2.56 18.81 8.72
CA LEU A 303 -2.20 17.53 9.36
C LEU A 303 -3.48 16.73 9.59
N PHE A 304 -3.57 15.55 8.98
CA PHE A 304 -4.62 14.58 9.17
C PHE A 304 -4.17 13.55 10.21
N ILE A 305 -5.02 13.25 11.19
CA ILE A 305 -4.86 12.09 12.06
C ILE A 305 -5.96 11.07 11.76
N SER A 306 -5.60 9.80 11.67
CA SER A 306 -6.49 8.72 11.29
C SER A 306 -6.39 7.50 12.19
N GLN A 307 -7.41 6.64 12.10
CA GLN A 307 -7.28 5.25 12.50
C GLN A 307 -6.09 4.60 11.76
N PRO A 308 -5.49 3.53 12.32
CA PRO A 308 -4.33 2.91 11.70
C PRO A 308 -4.72 1.97 10.55
N TYR A 309 -3.76 1.73 9.65
CA TYR A 309 -3.85 0.62 8.69
C TYR A 309 -3.43 -0.68 9.37
N LEU A 310 -4.36 -1.62 9.48
CA LEU A 310 -4.11 -2.93 10.09
C LEU A 310 -3.30 -3.86 9.17
N PRO A 311 -2.58 -4.85 9.73
CA PRO A 311 -1.81 -5.84 8.95
C PRO A 311 -2.68 -6.69 8.02
N MET A 312 -3.97 -6.87 8.34
CA MET A 312 -4.97 -7.50 7.48
C MET A 312 -6.14 -6.54 7.23
N ALA A 313 -6.94 -6.80 6.20
CA ALA A 313 -8.18 -6.04 5.98
C ALA A 313 -9.09 -6.12 7.21
N ARG A 314 -9.74 -4.99 7.55
CA ARG A 314 -10.61 -4.88 8.74
C ARG A 314 -11.61 -6.04 8.85
N ASP A 315 -12.24 -6.37 7.73
CA ASP A 315 -13.31 -7.37 7.67
C ASP A 315 -12.83 -8.78 8.02
N PHE A 316 -11.54 -9.09 7.84
CA PHE A 316 -10.94 -10.35 8.28
C PHE A 316 -10.85 -10.49 9.80
N TYR A 317 -10.88 -9.38 10.55
CA TYR A 317 -10.94 -9.38 12.00
C TYR A 317 -12.37 -9.37 12.54
N VAL A 318 -13.31 -8.78 11.80
CA VAL A 318 -14.66 -8.47 12.30
C VAL A 318 -15.69 -9.53 11.92
N PHE A 319 -15.60 -10.13 10.73
CA PHE A 319 -16.59 -11.13 10.30
C PHE A 319 -16.18 -12.54 10.70
N GLY A 320 -17.09 -13.26 11.37
CA GLY A 320 -16.84 -14.60 11.92
C GLY A 320 -16.42 -15.66 10.89
N GLN A 321 -16.81 -15.50 9.62
CA GLN A 321 -16.40 -16.36 8.51
C GLN A 321 -14.87 -16.36 8.26
N HIS A 322 -14.14 -15.36 8.79
CA HIS A 322 -12.70 -15.22 8.65
C HIS A 322 -11.91 -15.62 9.91
N THR A 323 -12.54 -16.33 10.87
CA THR A 323 -11.88 -16.79 12.11
C THR A 323 -10.54 -17.49 11.84
N LYS A 324 -10.44 -18.25 10.75
CA LYS A 324 -9.18 -18.93 10.39
C LYS A 324 -8.02 -17.98 10.09
N MET A 325 -8.30 -16.81 9.52
CA MET A 325 -7.29 -15.79 9.25
C MET A 325 -6.77 -15.17 10.55
N VAL A 326 -7.66 -14.94 11.53
CA VAL A 326 -7.30 -14.47 12.87
C VAL A 326 -6.44 -15.51 13.60
N GLU A 327 -6.80 -16.79 13.55
CA GLU A 327 -5.97 -17.88 14.11
C GLU A 327 -4.59 -17.94 13.46
N ASN A 328 -4.53 -17.83 12.13
CA ASN A 328 -3.26 -17.82 11.39
C ASN A 328 -2.40 -16.62 11.79
N ARG A 329 -3.01 -15.44 12.02
CA ARG A 329 -2.32 -14.25 12.51
C ARG A 329 -1.72 -14.47 13.91
N VAL A 330 -2.44 -15.12 14.83
CA VAL A 330 -1.92 -15.49 16.17
C VAL A 330 -0.71 -16.40 16.03
N ASN A 331 -0.82 -17.45 15.21
CA ASN A 331 0.26 -18.41 15.01
C ASN A 331 1.49 -17.75 14.39
N LEU A 332 1.31 -16.86 13.43
CA LEU A 332 2.38 -16.10 12.81
C LEU A 332 3.11 -15.21 13.84
N ILE A 333 2.38 -14.42 14.63
CA ILE A 333 2.99 -13.55 15.65
C ILE A 333 3.74 -14.40 16.69
N ASN A 334 3.18 -15.53 17.11
CA ASN A 334 3.84 -16.46 18.02
C ASN A 334 5.18 -16.97 17.45
N SER A 335 5.19 -17.44 16.20
CA SER A 335 6.41 -17.91 15.53
C SER A 335 7.44 -16.80 15.35
N VAL A 336 7.02 -15.60 14.99
CA VAL A 336 7.89 -14.42 14.85
C VAL A 336 8.52 -14.05 16.20
N LEU A 337 7.74 -13.97 17.27
CA LEU A 337 8.28 -13.66 18.60
C LEU A 337 9.23 -14.73 19.11
N LYS A 338 8.95 -16.02 18.85
CA LYS A 338 9.85 -17.13 19.19
C LYS A 338 11.19 -17.03 18.45
N SER A 339 11.17 -16.83 17.14
CA SER A 339 12.41 -16.69 16.38
C SER A 339 13.18 -15.42 16.72
N PHE A 340 12.50 -14.33 17.10
CA PHE A 340 13.18 -13.16 17.64
C PHE A 340 13.84 -13.46 18.97
N ALA A 341 13.16 -14.19 19.87
CA ALA A 341 13.72 -14.61 21.16
C ALA A 341 14.96 -15.52 20.96
N GLU A 342 14.90 -16.47 20.03
CA GLU A 342 16.04 -17.32 19.63
C GLU A 342 17.24 -16.52 19.10
N ALA A 343 16.98 -15.42 18.40
CA ALA A 343 18.03 -14.56 17.84
C ALA A 343 18.73 -13.69 18.89
N VAL A 344 18.06 -13.40 20.02
CA VAL A 344 18.54 -12.41 21.01
C VAL A 344 18.85 -13.01 22.39
N LEU A 345 18.48 -14.26 22.65
CA LEU A 345 18.70 -14.97 23.92
C LEU A 345 19.48 -16.26 23.71
N ASP A 346 20.26 -16.66 24.71
CA ASP A 346 20.93 -17.97 24.73
C ASP A 346 19.94 -19.12 24.95
N ASP A 347 18.91 -18.91 25.76
CA ASP A 347 17.82 -19.87 25.99
C ASP A 347 16.44 -19.17 26.04
N PRO A 348 15.60 -19.32 24.99
CA PRO A 348 14.25 -18.74 24.96
C PRO A 348 13.20 -19.62 25.67
N SER A 349 13.54 -20.86 26.07
CA SER A 349 12.60 -21.84 26.63
C SER A 349 11.76 -21.32 27.80
N PRO A 350 12.31 -20.54 28.76
CA PRO A 350 11.54 -20.00 29.88
C PRO A 350 10.40 -19.04 29.47
N TYR A 351 10.44 -18.49 28.25
CA TYR A 351 9.53 -17.43 27.81
C TYR A 351 8.45 -17.93 26.84
N LEU A 352 8.49 -19.18 26.36
CA LEU A 352 7.63 -19.67 25.28
C LEU A 352 6.12 -19.58 25.60
N ASP A 353 5.73 -19.81 26.85
CA ASP A 353 4.33 -19.68 27.30
C ASP A 353 3.88 -18.22 27.37
N LEU A 354 4.78 -17.32 27.78
CA LEU A 354 4.51 -15.88 27.81
C LEU A 354 4.43 -15.31 26.40
N ILE A 355 5.32 -15.73 25.50
CA ILE A 355 5.27 -15.37 24.08
C ILE A 355 3.94 -15.82 23.45
N SER A 356 3.52 -17.07 23.70
CA SER A 356 2.27 -17.60 23.15
C SER A 356 1.03 -16.87 23.67
N ARG A 357 1.02 -16.41 24.92
CA ARG A 357 -0.04 -15.55 25.47
C ARG A 357 0.00 -14.14 24.87
N SER A 358 1.19 -13.54 24.83
CA SER A 358 1.40 -12.20 24.27
C SER A 358 0.95 -12.11 22.81
N ALA A 359 1.20 -13.15 22.00
CA ALA A 359 0.72 -13.22 20.63
C ALA A 359 -0.82 -13.16 20.54
N LYS A 360 -1.53 -13.85 21.44
CA LYS A 360 -3.01 -13.82 21.51
C LYS A 360 -3.51 -12.44 21.95
N ASP A 361 -2.87 -11.84 22.94
CA ASP A 361 -3.25 -10.52 23.46
C ASP A 361 -3.05 -9.41 22.41
N VAL A 362 -1.96 -9.49 21.64
CA VAL A 362 -1.70 -8.58 20.51
C VAL A 362 -2.78 -8.71 19.43
N VAL A 363 -3.15 -9.94 19.00
CA VAL A 363 -4.22 -10.11 18.00
C VAL A 363 -5.58 -9.69 18.56
N LYS A 364 -5.84 -9.91 19.84
CA LYS A 364 -7.07 -9.43 20.49
C LYS A 364 -7.15 -7.91 20.44
N LEU A 365 -6.03 -7.20 20.66
CA LEU A 365 -5.97 -5.76 20.47
C LEU A 365 -6.16 -5.36 19.00
N GLU A 366 -5.55 -6.06 18.03
CA GLU A 366 -5.80 -5.85 16.59
C GLU A 366 -7.30 -5.96 16.27
N MET A 367 -8.01 -6.96 16.82
CA MET A 367 -9.46 -7.13 16.64
C MET A 367 -10.28 -5.97 17.25
N GLN A 368 -9.89 -5.47 18.42
CA GLN A 368 -10.55 -4.32 19.04
C GLN A 368 -10.36 -3.05 18.20
N ILE A 369 -9.15 -2.82 17.69
CA ILE A 369 -8.85 -1.73 16.76
C ILE A 369 -9.71 -1.84 15.50
N ALA A 370 -9.78 -3.03 14.90
CA ALA A 370 -10.60 -3.28 13.71
C ALA A 370 -12.08 -2.99 13.95
N THR A 371 -12.59 -3.44 15.08
CA THR A 371 -13.99 -3.23 15.47
C THR A 371 -14.31 -1.75 15.65
N ALA A 372 -13.41 -0.98 16.29
CA ALA A 372 -13.57 0.46 16.50
C ALA A 372 -13.35 1.32 15.24
N SER A 373 -12.63 0.78 14.25
CA SER A 373 -12.31 1.45 13.00
C SER A 373 -13.53 1.53 12.07
N TRP A 374 -13.60 2.61 11.27
CA TRP A 374 -14.61 2.75 10.21
C TRP A 374 -14.39 1.72 9.09
N PRO A 375 -15.46 1.16 8.50
CA PRO A 375 -15.35 0.29 7.33
C PRO A 375 -15.01 1.08 6.07
N GLU A 376 -14.48 0.41 5.04
CA GLU A 376 -13.99 1.06 3.81
C GLU A 376 -15.05 1.87 3.06
N SER A 377 -16.34 1.53 3.19
CA SER A 377 -17.45 2.27 2.57
C SER A 377 -17.54 3.71 3.09
N GLU A 378 -17.44 3.89 4.40
CA GLU A 378 -17.52 5.21 5.05
C GLU A 378 -16.28 6.06 4.77
N LEU A 379 -15.12 5.40 4.60
CA LEU A 379 -13.86 6.07 4.24
C LEU A 379 -13.87 6.66 2.82
N ARG A 380 -14.92 6.47 2.02
CA ARG A 380 -15.08 7.15 0.72
C ARG A 380 -15.74 8.52 0.84
N ASN A 381 -16.36 8.82 1.99
CA ASN A 381 -16.99 10.11 2.22
C ASN A 381 -15.97 11.10 2.78
N PHE A 382 -15.36 11.91 1.92
CA PHE A 382 -14.34 12.88 2.33
C PHE A 382 -14.89 13.97 3.25
N ALA A 383 -16.15 14.41 3.06
CA ALA A 383 -16.76 15.42 3.92
C ALA A 383 -16.89 14.95 5.37
N GLN A 384 -17.28 13.68 5.59
CA GLN A 384 -17.34 13.11 6.94
C GLN A 384 -15.96 12.93 7.60
N GLN A 385 -14.89 12.88 6.80
CA GLN A 385 -13.52 12.80 7.28
C GLN A 385 -12.91 14.18 7.58
N HIS A 386 -13.60 15.27 7.28
CA HIS A 386 -13.13 16.63 7.59
C HIS A 386 -13.67 17.10 8.94
N ASN A 387 -12.91 16.83 10.01
CA ASN A 387 -13.26 17.30 11.35
C ASN A 387 -12.11 18.14 11.91
N PRO A 388 -11.99 19.42 11.52
CA PRO A 388 -10.91 20.29 11.95
C PRO A 388 -11.00 20.58 13.44
N ARG A 389 -9.87 20.48 14.13
CA ARG A 389 -9.70 20.76 15.56
C ARG A 389 -8.39 21.49 15.82
N THR A 390 -8.41 22.41 16.79
CA THR A 390 -7.18 22.92 17.38
C THR A 390 -6.58 21.88 18.34
N LEU A 391 -5.29 22.03 18.67
CA LEU A 391 -4.65 21.16 19.66
C LEU A 391 -5.37 21.19 21.01
N ASP A 392 -5.82 22.35 21.48
CA ASP A 392 -6.57 22.48 22.73
C ASP A 392 -7.91 21.76 22.69
N GLN A 393 -8.61 21.82 21.55
CA GLN A 393 -9.85 21.09 21.35
C GLN A 393 -9.62 19.57 21.36
N LEU A 394 -8.53 19.08 20.76
CA LEU A 394 -8.16 17.67 20.82
C LEU A 394 -7.85 17.22 22.25
N LYS A 395 -7.08 18.01 23.00
CA LYS A 395 -6.75 17.73 24.41
C LYS A 395 -8.00 17.69 25.28
N LYS A 396 -8.99 18.54 25.00
CA LYS A 396 -10.27 18.54 25.70
C LYS A 396 -11.16 17.35 25.32
N ALA A 397 -11.21 16.98 24.04
CA ALA A 397 -12.06 15.91 23.54
C ALA A 397 -11.51 14.51 23.87
N TYR A 398 -10.19 14.35 23.84
CA TYR A 398 -9.48 13.09 24.00
C TYR A 398 -8.32 13.24 25.00
N PRO A 399 -8.61 13.50 26.29
CA PRO A 399 -7.60 13.86 27.30
C PRO A 399 -6.62 12.75 27.69
N ALA A 400 -6.96 11.47 27.45
CA ALA A 400 -6.06 10.35 27.72
C ALA A 400 -4.98 10.19 26.63
N ILE A 401 -5.17 10.82 25.47
CA ILE A 401 -4.17 10.87 24.41
C ILE A 401 -3.18 11.98 24.72
N LYS A 402 -1.89 11.64 24.88
CA LYS A 402 -0.83 12.61 25.16
C LYS A 402 -0.41 13.35 23.87
N TRP A 403 -1.29 14.18 23.34
CA TRP A 403 -1.12 14.89 22.06
C TRP A 403 0.19 15.68 21.96
N ASP A 404 0.55 16.43 23.00
CA ASP A 404 1.81 17.20 23.01
C ASP A 404 3.03 16.29 22.85
N SER A 405 3.01 15.13 23.51
CA SER A 405 4.08 14.14 23.45
C SER A 405 4.17 13.51 22.05
N TYR A 406 3.04 13.09 21.51
CA TYR A 406 2.93 12.53 20.17
C TYR A 406 3.43 13.51 19.10
N PHE A 407 2.91 14.73 19.05
CA PHE A 407 3.25 15.69 18.01
C PHE A 407 4.69 16.20 18.14
N LYS A 408 5.20 16.37 19.36
CA LYS A 408 6.61 16.70 19.58
C LYS A 408 7.54 15.62 19.01
N ALA A 409 7.22 14.35 19.27
CA ALA A 409 7.98 13.22 18.75
C ALA A 409 7.86 13.10 17.23
N LEU A 410 6.63 13.21 16.68
CA LEU A 410 6.34 13.11 15.26
C LEU A 410 7.05 14.20 14.44
N LEU A 411 7.09 15.43 14.95
CA LEU A 411 7.61 16.60 14.22
C LEU A 411 9.05 16.95 14.59
N SER A 412 9.74 16.10 15.37
CA SER A 412 11.07 16.44 15.93
C SER A 412 12.14 16.73 14.87
N SER A 413 12.02 16.15 13.68
CA SER A 413 12.95 16.39 12.55
C SER A 413 12.45 17.43 11.54
N VAL A 414 11.28 18.06 11.76
CA VAL A 414 10.74 19.11 10.90
C VAL A 414 10.90 20.48 11.58
N PRO A 415 11.76 21.36 11.06
CA PRO A 415 11.99 22.66 11.70
C PRO A 415 10.78 23.58 11.52
N ASN A 416 10.61 24.51 12.46
CA ASN A 416 9.66 25.65 12.37
C ASN A 416 8.18 25.29 12.26
N VAL A 417 7.75 24.11 12.72
CA VAL A 417 6.33 23.76 12.85
C VAL A 417 5.84 24.04 14.26
N ASP A 418 4.96 25.02 14.40
CA ASP A 418 4.18 25.23 15.62
C ASP A 418 2.81 24.55 15.47
N ILE A 419 2.70 23.34 16.01
CA ILE A 419 1.49 22.52 15.93
C ILE A 419 0.29 23.18 16.63
N SER A 420 0.51 24.06 17.61
CA SER A 420 -0.58 24.75 18.31
C SER A 420 -1.35 25.72 17.40
N ARG A 421 -0.73 26.15 16.30
CA ARG A 421 -1.30 27.05 15.29
C ARG A 421 -1.89 26.33 14.08
N GLN A 422 -1.75 25.00 14.02
CA GLN A 422 -2.27 24.20 12.92
C GLN A 422 -3.70 23.73 13.22
N ASN A 423 -4.52 23.67 12.18
CA ASN A 423 -5.77 22.91 12.24
C ASN A 423 -5.47 21.45 11.95
N ILE A 424 -5.79 20.58 12.90
CA ILE A 424 -5.60 19.15 12.79
C ILE A 424 -6.93 18.55 12.35
N ILE A 425 -6.94 17.83 11.23
CA ILE A 425 -8.13 17.17 10.71
C ILE A 425 -8.23 15.77 11.31
N VAL A 426 -9.28 15.53 12.10
CA VAL A 426 -9.57 14.20 12.66
C VAL A 426 -10.41 13.41 11.66
N THR A 427 -9.86 12.38 11.02
CA THR A 427 -10.58 11.69 9.94
C THR A 427 -11.66 10.75 10.44
N GLN A 428 -11.51 10.15 11.63
CA GLN A 428 -12.54 9.28 12.25
C GLN A 428 -12.73 9.62 13.74
N PRO A 429 -13.54 10.64 14.08
CA PRO A 429 -13.71 11.09 15.47
C PRO A 429 -14.15 10.00 16.46
N SER A 430 -14.99 9.05 16.04
CA SER A 430 -15.44 7.96 16.91
C SER A 430 -14.32 6.96 17.24
N TYR A 431 -13.40 6.71 16.29
CA TYR A 431 -12.21 5.90 16.56
C TYR A 431 -11.32 6.53 17.64
N PHE A 432 -11.08 7.84 17.55
CA PHE A 432 -10.31 8.56 18.57
C PHE A 432 -11.03 8.61 19.93
N GLY A 433 -12.36 8.57 19.93
CA GLY A 433 -13.16 8.37 21.15
C GLY A 433 -12.87 7.00 21.80
N TRP A 434 -12.85 5.94 21.01
CA TRP A 434 -12.47 4.59 21.47
C TRP A 434 -11.01 4.53 21.95
N LEU A 435 -10.07 5.12 21.20
CA LEU A 435 -8.66 5.15 21.58
C LEU A 435 -8.44 5.89 22.90
N ASN A 436 -9.12 7.02 23.09
CA ASN A 436 -9.13 7.73 24.37
C ASN A 436 -9.69 6.84 25.49
N ALA A 437 -10.79 6.12 25.24
CA ALA A 437 -11.37 5.20 26.21
C ALA A 437 -10.39 4.08 26.60
N LEU A 438 -9.69 3.49 25.63
CA LEU A 438 -8.67 2.45 25.85
C LEU A 438 -7.62 2.91 26.88
N PHE A 439 -7.04 4.10 26.70
CA PHE A 439 -6.01 4.61 27.62
C PHE A 439 -6.58 5.12 28.95
N SER A 440 -7.80 5.70 28.95
CA SER A 440 -8.46 6.12 30.19
C SER A 440 -8.92 4.94 31.06
N GLY A 441 -9.23 3.80 30.44
CA GLY A 441 -9.76 2.60 31.10
C GLY A 441 -8.68 1.69 31.71
N GLY A 442 -7.41 2.10 31.69
CA GLY A 442 -6.31 1.30 32.23
C GLY A 442 -5.96 0.10 31.35
N ALA A 443 -5.85 0.29 30.03
CA ALA A 443 -5.33 -0.75 29.14
C ALA A 443 -4.01 -1.31 29.66
N ASP A 444 -3.83 -2.63 29.52
CA ASP A 444 -2.61 -3.31 29.94
C ASP A 444 -1.41 -2.79 29.14
N GLU A 445 -0.49 -2.10 29.83
CA GLU A 445 0.69 -1.49 29.23
C GLU A 445 1.58 -2.52 28.54
N ASN A 446 1.63 -3.75 29.05
CA ASN A 446 2.40 -4.82 28.43
C ASN A 446 1.82 -5.23 27.08
N THR A 447 0.49 -5.33 26.97
CA THR A 447 -0.19 -5.60 25.69
C THR A 447 0.05 -4.47 24.68
N ILE A 448 -0.04 -3.20 25.11
CA ILE A 448 0.24 -2.04 24.24
C ILE A 448 1.70 -2.04 23.78
N ALA A 449 2.64 -2.27 24.70
CA ALA A 449 4.06 -2.38 24.36
C ALA A 449 4.33 -3.54 23.40
N ASN A 450 3.80 -4.73 23.67
CA ASN A 450 3.97 -5.90 22.81
C ASN A 450 3.38 -5.67 21.41
N TYR A 451 2.24 -4.98 21.29
CA TYR A 451 1.68 -4.62 19.98
C TYR A 451 2.65 -3.75 19.17
N LEU A 452 3.19 -2.70 19.81
CA LEU A 452 4.17 -1.80 19.19
C LEU A 452 5.48 -2.51 18.82
N LEU A 453 5.99 -3.36 19.72
CA LEU A 453 7.21 -4.15 19.50
C LEU A 453 7.04 -5.17 18.38
N VAL A 454 5.91 -5.88 18.34
CA VAL A 454 5.59 -6.81 17.26
C VAL A 454 5.59 -6.09 15.92
N HIS A 455 4.90 -4.95 15.83
CA HIS A 455 4.88 -4.16 14.60
C HIS A 455 6.29 -3.74 14.16
N LEU A 456 7.15 -3.28 15.08
CA LEU A 456 8.54 -2.96 14.79
C LEU A 456 9.33 -4.17 14.26
N ILE A 457 9.16 -5.36 14.86
CA ILE A 457 9.79 -6.61 14.39
C ILE A 457 9.38 -6.91 12.94
N PHE A 458 8.08 -6.77 12.62
CA PHE A 458 7.60 -7.02 11.27
C PHE A 458 8.12 -5.99 10.25
N GLU A 459 8.21 -4.69 10.61
CA GLU A 459 8.76 -3.65 9.72
C GLU A 459 10.25 -3.84 9.41
N GLU A 460 10.99 -4.48 10.33
CA GLU A 460 12.42 -4.75 10.22
C GLU A 460 12.76 -6.19 9.80
N ALA A 461 11.76 -7.05 9.57
CA ALA A 461 11.93 -8.49 9.39
C ALA A 461 12.90 -8.89 8.27
N ASP A 462 13.02 -8.09 7.21
CA ASP A 462 13.98 -8.29 6.12
C ASP A 462 15.45 -8.30 6.58
N PHE A 463 15.71 -7.76 7.78
CA PHE A 463 17.03 -7.57 8.37
C PHE A 463 17.23 -8.34 9.68
N LEU A 464 16.29 -9.18 10.12
CA LEU A 464 16.37 -9.91 11.39
C LEU A 464 16.94 -11.33 11.27
N GLY A 465 17.65 -11.64 10.18
CA GLY A 465 18.34 -12.92 9.98
C GLY A 465 17.41 -14.15 9.87
N GLY A 466 18.03 -15.30 9.55
CA GLY A 466 17.48 -16.64 9.75
C GLY A 466 16.07 -16.92 9.20
N ALA A 467 15.23 -17.50 10.08
CA ALA A 467 13.86 -17.91 9.78
C ALA A 467 12.87 -16.73 9.74
N LEU A 468 13.17 -15.61 10.43
CA LEU A 468 12.27 -14.46 10.56
C LEU A 468 11.90 -13.87 9.20
N LYS A 469 12.91 -13.54 8.40
CA LYS A 469 12.72 -13.05 7.03
C LYS A 469 11.80 -13.97 6.22
N LYS A 470 12.10 -15.28 6.22
CA LYS A 470 11.33 -16.28 5.45
C LYS A 470 9.89 -16.41 5.94
N MET A 471 9.65 -16.34 7.24
CA MET A 471 8.30 -16.41 7.81
C MET A 471 7.46 -15.19 7.44
N VAL A 472 8.03 -14.00 7.54
CA VAL A 472 7.33 -12.75 7.22
C VAL A 472 7.06 -12.64 5.72
N GLN A 473 8.03 -13.00 4.88
CA GLN A 473 7.85 -13.08 3.42
C GLN A 473 6.69 -14.01 3.04
N LYS A 474 6.66 -15.23 3.58
CA LYS A 474 5.58 -16.20 3.34
C LYS A 474 4.22 -15.80 3.91
N SER A 475 4.16 -14.76 4.73
CA SER A 475 2.91 -14.30 5.35
C SER A 475 2.22 -13.18 4.58
N ASP A 476 2.74 -12.80 3.40
CA ASP A 476 2.25 -11.67 2.59
C ASP A 476 2.17 -10.36 3.40
N TYR A 477 3.04 -10.20 4.42
CA TYR A 477 3.03 -9.01 5.26
C TYR A 477 3.45 -7.79 4.44
N ALA A 478 2.61 -6.76 4.45
CA ALA A 478 2.93 -5.46 3.86
C ALA A 478 3.43 -4.48 4.94
N PRO A 479 4.64 -3.91 4.79
CA PRO A 479 5.11 -2.76 5.57
C PRO A 479 4.06 -1.65 5.64
N TYR A 480 3.96 -0.94 6.76
CA TYR A 480 2.89 0.03 7.03
C TYR A 480 2.73 1.07 5.92
N ALA A 481 3.86 1.63 5.44
CA ALA A 481 3.86 2.63 4.36
C ALA A 481 3.29 2.08 3.03
N LEU A 482 3.30 0.76 2.84
CA LEU A 482 2.77 0.05 1.68
C LEU A 482 1.32 -0.45 1.89
N ARG A 483 0.77 -0.34 3.10
CA ARG A 483 -0.58 -0.83 3.38
C ARG A 483 -1.61 0.05 2.69
N ARG A 484 -2.68 -0.60 2.25
CA ARG A 484 -3.78 0.06 1.56
C ARG A 484 -4.83 0.53 2.55
N GLY A 485 -5.39 1.70 2.29
CA GLY A 485 -6.66 2.13 2.85
C GLY A 485 -7.43 2.97 1.84
N LYS A 486 -8.76 3.01 2.01
CA LYS A 486 -9.61 4.05 1.43
C LYS A 486 -9.59 5.28 2.35
N GLY A 487 -9.84 6.47 1.82
CA GLY A 487 -9.80 7.73 2.56
C GLY A 487 -8.63 8.62 2.16
N VAL A 488 -8.25 9.54 3.03
CA VAL A 488 -7.06 10.39 2.82
C VAL A 488 -5.83 9.48 2.94
N THR A 489 -4.99 9.38 1.90
CA THR A 489 -3.79 8.52 1.87
C THR A 489 -2.51 9.31 1.58
N ARG A 490 -1.35 8.79 2.05
CA ARG A 490 -0.01 9.41 2.00
C ARG A 490 0.65 9.41 0.60
N ILE A 491 -0.10 9.80 -0.44
CA ILE A 491 0.28 9.79 -1.88
C ILE A 491 -0.20 8.52 -2.59
N GLY A 492 -0.63 8.67 -3.85
CA GLY A 492 -1.04 7.57 -4.72
C GLY A 492 0.16 6.68 -5.04
N GLN A 493 0.14 5.45 -4.54
CA GLN A 493 1.20 4.48 -4.76
C GLN A 493 0.71 3.28 -5.56
N GLN A 494 1.67 2.70 -6.27
CA GLN A 494 1.59 1.49 -7.05
C GLN A 494 0.92 0.37 -6.26
N LEU A 495 0.09 -0.43 -6.94
CA LEU A 495 -0.62 -1.54 -6.35
C LEU A 495 0.35 -2.69 -6.00
N VAL A 496 1.18 -2.55 -4.98
CA VAL A 496 1.94 -3.68 -4.40
C VAL A 496 0.95 -4.47 -3.54
N ARG A 497 0.21 -5.43 -4.13
CA ARG A 497 -0.73 -6.28 -3.35
C ARG A 497 -0.11 -7.61 -2.93
N SER A 498 1.17 -7.82 -3.20
CA SER A 498 1.92 -8.96 -2.68
C SER A 498 3.39 -8.75 -3.00
N TYR A 499 4.25 -9.18 -2.08
CA TYR A 499 5.60 -9.59 -2.40
C TYR A 499 5.44 -10.89 -3.20
N ASP A 500 5.33 -10.73 -4.51
CA ASP A 500 5.29 -11.84 -5.44
C ASP A 500 6.55 -12.69 -5.21
N ASP A 501 6.36 -13.86 -4.59
CA ASP A 501 7.42 -14.80 -4.17
C ASP A 501 8.35 -15.18 -5.34
N SER A 502 7.91 -14.94 -6.57
CA SER A 502 8.61 -15.26 -7.82
C SER A 502 9.42 -14.12 -8.43
N VAL A 503 9.47 -12.93 -7.82
CA VAL A 503 10.40 -11.90 -8.30
C VAL A 503 11.82 -12.32 -7.87
N GLU A 504 12.37 -13.35 -8.52
CA GLU A 504 13.79 -13.70 -8.50
C GLU A 504 14.65 -12.49 -8.90
N ASP A 505 14.06 -11.49 -9.55
CA ASP A 505 14.72 -10.24 -9.83
C ASP A 505 14.77 -9.31 -8.62
N ALA A 506 15.84 -9.49 -7.84
CA ALA A 506 16.23 -8.57 -6.78
C ALA A 506 16.15 -7.08 -7.18
N ASN A 507 16.37 -6.72 -8.46
CA ASN A 507 16.26 -5.33 -8.90
C ASN A 507 14.83 -4.79 -8.75
N ILE A 508 13.81 -5.57 -9.15
CA ILE A 508 12.40 -5.16 -9.09
C ILE A 508 11.96 -4.99 -7.64
N GLN A 509 12.34 -5.92 -6.75
CA GLN A 509 12.05 -5.80 -5.32
C GLN A 509 12.64 -4.50 -4.74
N CYS A 510 13.91 -4.21 -5.06
CA CYS A 510 14.60 -3.01 -4.62
C CYS A 510 13.98 -1.72 -5.19
N LEU A 511 13.60 -1.72 -6.47
CA LEU A 511 12.96 -0.59 -7.12
C LEU A 511 11.58 -0.29 -6.53
N ASN A 512 10.77 -1.32 -6.23
CA ASN A 512 9.46 -1.12 -5.60
C ASN A 512 9.60 -0.45 -4.21
N SER A 513 10.59 -0.86 -3.42
CA SER A 513 10.93 -0.21 -2.14
C SER A 513 11.36 1.25 -2.35
N MET A 514 12.22 1.51 -3.34
CA MET A 514 12.69 2.86 -3.66
C MET A 514 11.58 3.78 -4.15
N ILE A 515 10.69 3.32 -5.03
CA ILE A 515 9.54 4.09 -5.53
C ILE A 515 8.63 4.51 -4.38
N THR A 516 8.53 3.67 -3.34
CA THR A 516 7.73 3.95 -2.15
C THR A 516 8.34 5.06 -1.30
N TYR A 517 9.64 4.97 -1.00
CA TYR A 517 10.28 5.85 -0.01
C TYR A 517 11.06 7.05 -0.62
N MET A 518 11.29 7.04 -1.93
CA MET A 518 11.99 8.09 -2.68
C MET A 518 11.42 8.18 -4.11
N PRO A 519 10.13 8.52 -4.30
CA PRO A 519 9.44 8.39 -5.58
C PRO A 519 10.08 9.19 -6.72
N PHE A 520 10.57 10.40 -6.45
CA PHE A 520 11.16 11.27 -7.49
C PHE A 520 12.55 10.83 -7.96
N GLY A 521 13.26 9.98 -7.21
CA GLY A 521 14.57 9.46 -7.59
C GLY A 521 14.49 8.54 -8.81
N PRO A 522 13.87 7.35 -8.70
CA PRO A 522 13.69 6.45 -9.84
C PRO A 522 12.90 7.10 -10.98
N GLY A 523 11.91 7.95 -10.68
CA GLY A 523 11.16 8.71 -11.68
C GLY A 523 12.05 9.64 -12.52
N TYR A 524 12.99 10.35 -11.90
CA TYR A 524 13.95 11.20 -12.62
C TYR A 524 14.84 10.38 -13.55
N VAL A 525 15.36 9.25 -13.07
CA VAL A 525 16.21 8.34 -13.86
C VAL A 525 15.45 7.78 -15.05
N TYR A 526 14.22 7.30 -14.84
CA TYR A 526 13.36 6.79 -15.90
C TYR A 526 13.14 7.84 -16.98
N VAL A 527 12.64 9.03 -16.62
CA VAL A 527 12.29 10.04 -17.61
C VAL A 527 13.52 10.55 -18.35
N LYS A 528 14.64 10.74 -17.66
CA LYS A 528 15.91 11.19 -18.27
C LYS A 528 16.41 10.22 -19.34
N SER A 529 16.24 8.91 -19.15
CA SER A 529 16.73 7.88 -20.08
C SER A 529 15.95 7.85 -21.40
N ARG A 530 14.71 8.36 -21.41
CA ARG A 530 13.81 8.36 -22.57
C ARG A 530 14.16 9.48 -23.56
N LYS A 531 14.72 9.08 -24.71
CA LYS A 531 15.09 9.99 -25.81
C LYS A 531 13.87 10.65 -26.48
N ASN A 532 12.73 9.96 -26.49
CA ASN A 532 11.49 10.43 -27.11
C ASN A 532 10.48 11.02 -26.10
N ARG A 533 10.87 11.26 -24.85
CA ARG A 533 9.98 11.70 -23.75
C ARG A 533 9.11 12.89 -24.12
N ASP A 534 9.66 13.92 -24.76
CA ASP A 534 8.94 15.15 -25.07
C ASP A 534 7.87 14.88 -26.15
N LYS A 535 8.18 14.02 -27.13
CA LYS A 535 7.21 13.61 -28.16
C LYS A 535 6.08 12.77 -27.56
N VAL A 536 6.41 11.87 -26.64
CA VAL A 536 5.41 11.04 -25.93
C VAL A 536 4.49 11.94 -25.08
N VAL A 537 5.04 12.91 -24.36
CA VAL A 537 4.23 13.87 -23.59
C VAL A 537 3.32 14.70 -24.50
N GLN A 538 3.83 15.20 -25.64
CA GLN A 538 3.02 15.96 -26.61
C GLN A 538 1.86 15.13 -27.18
N ASP A 539 2.11 13.85 -27.48
CA ASP A 539 1.08 12.93 -27.97
C ASP A 539 0.02 12.65 -26.90
N ILE A 540 0.45 12.35 -25.66
CA ILE A 540 -0.46 12.13 -24.52
C ILE A 540 -1.30 13.38 -24.23
N GLU A 541 -0.68 14.57 -24.25
CA GLU A 541 -1.35 15.85 -24.07
C GLU A 541 -2.43 16.02 -25.14
N ARG A 542 -2.09 15.83 -26.42
CA ARG A 542 -3.06 15.90 -27.52
C ARG A 542 -4.23 14.93 -27.33
N GLN A 543 -3.95 13.66 -27.02
CA GLN A 543 -4.99 12.64 -26.83
C GLN A 543 -5.89 12.98 -25.64
N THR A 544 -5.30 13.43 -24.53
CA THR A 544 -6.04 13.80 -23.32
C THR A 544 -6.91 15.03 -23.57
N GLU A 545 -6.42 16.04 -24.29
CA GLU A 545 -7.21 17.20 -24.67
C GLU A 545 -8.40 16.83 -25.56
N LEU A 546 -8.24 15.87 -26.48
CA LEU A 546 -9.35 15.37 -27.30
C LEU A 546 -10.41 14.64 -26.45
N VAL A 547 -9.97 13.77 -25.54
CA VAL A 547 -10.88 13.07 -24.60
C VAL A 547 -11.60 14.09 -23.73
N PHE A 548 -10.87 15.05 -23.16
CA PHE A 548 -11.43 16.05 -22.28
C PHE A 548 -12.45 16.94 -22.99
N LYS A 549 -12.12 17.42 -24.20
CA LYS A 549 -13.05 18.19 -25.03
C LYS A 549 -14.34 17.43 -25.30
N ASN A 550 -14.26 16.16 -25.65
CA ASN A 550 -15.44 15.33 -25.90
C ASN A 550 -16.24 15.08 -24.61
N PHE A 551 -15.56 14.85 -23.48
CA PHE A 551 -16.21 14.70 -22.19
C PHE A 551 -17.00 15.95 -21.80
N VAL A 552 -16.42 17.15 -21.96
CA VAL A 552 -17.12 18.43 -21.72
C VAL A 552 -18.34 18.58 -22.63
N ASN A 553 -18.21 18.22 -23.92
CA ASN A 553 -19.34 18.23 -24.85
C ASN A 553 -20.46 17.25 -24.42
N MET A 554 -20.10 16.07 -23.93
CA MET A 554 -21.08 15.11 -23.40
C MET A 554 -21.81 15.65 -22.17
N ILE A 555 -21.10 16.32 -21.24
CA ILE A 555 -21.73 16.91 -20.06
C ILE A 555 -22.78 17.96 -20.45
N GLY A 556 -22.51 18.77 -21.48
CA GLY A 556 -23.47 19.76 -21.99
C GLY A 556 -24.81 19.19 -22.46
N ASN A 557 -24.89 17.88 -22.70
CA ASN A 557 -26.10 17.20 -23.18
C ASN A 557 -26.79 16.34 -22.10
N LEU A 558 -26.35 16.40 -20.84
CA LEU A 558 -26.91 15.60 -19.74
C LEU A 558 -28.23 16.17 -19.24
N ASN A 559 -29.31 15.41 -19.41
CA ASN A 559 -30.66 15.80 -18.99
C ASN A 559 -30.97 15.62 -17.49
N TRP A 560 -30.10 14.93 -16.75
CA TRP A 560 -30.28 14.68 -15.31
C TRP A 560 -29.66 15.78 -14.42
N MET A 561 -28.91 16.72 -15.00
CA MET A 561 -28.29 17.83 -14.29
C MET A 561 -29.19 19.08 -14.34
N THR A 562 -29.26 19.81 -13.23
CA THR A 562 -29.84 21.15 -13.25
C THR A 562 -28.89 22.14 -13.94
N ASP A 563 -29.41 23.23 -14.50
CA ASP A 563 -28.60 24.28 -15.13
C ASP A 563 -27.50 24.80 -14.20
N ALA A 564 -27.82 25.01 -12.91
CA ALA A 564 -26.87 25.46 -11.91
C ALA A 564 -25.77 24.42 -11.60
N SER A 565 -26.07 23.12 -11.70
CA SER A 565 -25.06 22.06 -11.58
C SER A 565 -24.18 21.97 -12.83
N LEU A 566 -24.78 22.15 -14.01
CA LEU A 566 -24.08 22.15 -15.28
C LEU A 566 -23.08 23.31 -15.36
N GLU A 567 -23.50 24.52 -14.99
CA GLU A 567 -22.63 25.71 -14.94
C GLU A 567 -21.40 25.46 -14.06
N ARG A 568 -21.58 24.94 -12.84
CA ARG A 568 -20.46 24.58 -11.94
C ARG A 568 -19.57 23.48 -12.50
N ALA A 569 -20.14 22.49 -13.18
CA ALA A 569 -19.36 21.43 -13.82
C ALA A 569 -18.49 21.97 -14.96
N MET A 570 -19.02 22.91 -15.76
CA MET A 570 -18.29 23.60 -16.81
C MET A 570 -17.18 24.49 -16.23
N GLU A 571 -17.44 25.24 -15.17
CA GLU A 571 -16.42 26.04 -14.49
C GLU A 571 -15.27 25.18 -13.96
N LYS A 572 -15.59 24.02 -13.35
CA LYS A 572 -14.58 23.06 -12.89
C LYS A 572 -13.77 22.50 -14.05
N ALA A 573 -14.42 22.19 -15.17
CA ALA A 573 -13.75 21.67 -16.35
C ALA A 573 -12.76 22.70 -16.92
N ASP A 574 -13.16 23.98 -17.00
CA ASP A 574 -12.33 25.08 -17.49
C ASP A 574 -11.08 25.31 -16.61
N LYS A 575 -11.25 25.22 -15.29
CA LYS A 575 -10.18 25.45 -14.30
C LYS A 575 -9.34 24.21 -13.97
N MET A 576 -9.54 23.09 -14.66
CA MET A 576 -8.86 21.84 -14.33
C MET A 576 -7.38 21.90 -14.71
N VAL A 577 -6.50 21.80 -13.71
CA VAL A 577 -5.05 21.69 -13.93
C VAL A 577 -4.72 20.28 -14.44
N LYS A 578 -3.93 20.21 -15.52
CA LYS A 578 -3.54 18.96 -16.19
C LYS A 578 -2.03 18.81 -16.14
N ASN A 579 -1.57 17.74 -15.50
CA ASN A 579 -0.15 17.42 -15.38
C ASN A 579 0.19 16.25 -16.30
N TYR A 580 1.15 16.45 -17.20
CA TYR A 580 1.59 15.44 -18.17
C TYR A 580 3.07 15.10 -17.98
N GLY A 581 3.38 13.81 -17.88
CA GLY A 581 4.76 13.33 -17.73
C GLY A 581 5.30 13.52 -16.32
N TRP A 582 6.17 14.51 -16.13
CA TRP A 582 6.99 14.70 -14.92
C TRP A 582 6.91 16.13 -14.38
N PRO A 583 7.27 16.38 -13.10
CA PRO A 583 7.29 17.73 -12.54
C PRO A 583 8.41 18.57 -13.16
N LYS A 584 8.07 19.36 -14.19
CA LYS A 584 9.04 20.19 -14.94
C LYS A 584 9.82 21.16 -14.05
N ASP A 585 9.17 21.72 -13.04
CA ASP A 585 9.83 22.66 -12.11
C ASP A 585 10.92 22.00 -11.26
N LEU A 586 10.79 20.70 -11.00
CA LEU A 586 11.71 19.92 -10.19
C LEU A 586 12.78 19.23 -11.05
N PHE A 587 12.40 18.59 -12.15
CA PHE A 587 13.33 17.82 -13.00
C PHE A 587 14.04 18.67 -14.06
N GLY A 588 13.48 19.83 -14.40
CA GLY A 588 13.99 20.70 -15.46
C GLY A 588 13.95 20.06 -16.85
N ASP A 589 14.93 20.41 -17.68
CA ASP A 589 15.15 19.89 -19.03
C ASP A 589 16.16 18.73 -19.07
N PHE A 590 16.58 18.24 -17.90
CA PHE A 590 17.61 17.22 -17.69
C PHE A 590 19.04 17.64 -18.10
N ARG A 591 19.28 18.92 -18.38
CA ARG A 591 20.63 19.49 -18.56
C ARG A 591 21.21 20.03 -17.26
N ASP A 592 20.35 20.50 -16.37
CA ASP A 592 20.69 20.92 -15.02
C ASP A 592 19.92 20.08 -13.98
N SER A 593 20.66 19.38 -13.11
CA SER A 593 20.10 18.57 -12.02
C SER A 593 20.07 19.29 -10.67
N SER A 594 20.48 20.56 -10.60
CA SER A 594 20.65 21.31 -9.34
C SER A 594 19.41 21.26 -8.44
N LYS A 595 18.22 21.41 -9.01
CA LYS A 595 16.95 21.40 -8.26
C LYS A 595 16.60 20.03 -7.69
N ILE A 596 16.66 18.97 -8.50
CA ILE A 596 16.36 17.60 -8.05
C ILE A 596 17.44 17.09 -7.09
N ASP A 597 18.69 17.51 -7.27
CA ASP A 597 19.79 17.18 -6.36
C ASP A 597 19.59 17.88 -5.02
N ALA A 598 19.25 19.18 -5.01
CA ALA A 598 18.91 19.90 -3.79
C ALA A 598 17.69 19.30 -3.06
N TYR A 599 16.69 18.84 -3.81
CA TYR A 599 15.52 18.16 -3.28
C TYR A 599 15.89 16.91 -2.48
N HIS A 600 16.75 16.03 -3.03
CA HIS A 600 17.12 14.79 -2.34
C HIS A 600 18.24 14.96 -1.30
N LYS A 601 19.14 15.92 -1.46
CA LYS A 601 20.39 16.03 -0.69
C LYS A 601 20.20 16.01 0.82
N LYS A 602 19.25 16.79 1.35
CA LYS A 602 19.08 16.96 2.80
C LYS A 602 18.68 15.67 3.52
N ASP A 603 17.72 14.95 2.96
CA ASP A 603 17.08 13.82 3.63
C ASP A 603 17.64 12.46 3.17
N TYR A 604 18.20 12.41 1.96
CA TYR A 604 18.69 11.18 1.35
C TYR A 604 20.20 11.18 1.07
N GLY A 605 20.89 12.32 1.09
CA GLY A 605 22.30 12.47 0.69
C GLY A 605 23.27 11.50 1.39
N ARG A 606 22.99 11.15 2.66
CA ARG A 606 23.77 10.19 3.46
C ARG A 606 23.92 8.81 2.80
N ILE A 607 23.01 8.43 1.89
CA ILE A 607 23.07 7.17 1.15
C ILE A 607 24.38 7.03 0.36
N ILE A 608 24.90 8.10 -0.25
CA ILE A 608 26.17 8.05 -0.99
C ILE A 608 27.33 7.73 -0.04
N ASP A 609 27.34 8.32 1.15
CA ASP A 609 28.39 8.07 2.14
C ASP A 609 28.32 6.65 2.68
N LEU A 610 27.11 6.16 3.00
CA LEU A 610 26.87 4.77 3.42
C LEU A 610 27.33 3.77 2.34
N TYR A 611 27.05 4.05 1.08
CA TYR A 611 27.50 3.22 -0.04
C TYR A 611 29.03 3.17 -0.13
N LYS A 612 29.71 4.33 0.00
CA LYS A 612 31.18 4.41 -0.07
C LYS A 612 31.87 3.72 1.10
N GLN A 613 31.27 3.76 2.29
CA GLN A 613 31.79 3.10 3.47
C GLN A 613 31.77 1.58 3.32
N ASN A 614 30.62 1.01 2.94
CA ASN A 614 30.48 -0.43 2.74
C ASN A 614 29.25 -0.76 1.88
N ILE A 615 29.49 -0.98 0.58
CA ILE A 615 28.45 -1.30 -0.40
C ILE A 615 27.65 -2.56 -0.06
N THR A 616 28.23 -3.52 0.68
CA THR A 616 27.65 -4.85 0.87
C THR A 616 26.85 -4.99 2.17
N HIS A 617 27.15 -4.18 3.20
CA HIS A 617 26.55 -4.31 4.54
C HIS A 617 25.73 -3.11 5.00
N ASN A 618 25.74 -1.98 4.30
CA ASN A 618 25.04 -0.78 4.76
C ASN A 618 23.58 -0.65 4.28
N TYR A 619 23.00 -1.67 3.64
CA TYR A 619 21.64 -1.56 3.11
C TYR A 619 20.59 -1.26 4.19
N TYR A 620 20.74 -1.83 5.38
CA TYR A 620 19.86 -1.54 6.51
C TYR A 620 19.79 -0.03 6.82
N HIS A 621 20.96 0.61 6.96
CA HIS A 621 21.05 2.05 7.21
C HIS A 621 20.60 2.89 6.01
N ILE A 622 20.80 2.42 4.77
CA ILE A 622 20.29 3.07 3.56
C ILE A 622 18.75 3.03 3.56
N ARG A 623 18.14 1.87 3.84
CA ARG A 623 16.67 1.73 3.94
C ARG A 623 16.11 2.62 5.04
N ARG A 624 16.72 2.64 6.24
CA ARG A 624 16.32 3.55 7.32
C ARG A 624 16.43 5.02 6.91
N THR A 625 17.45 5.39 6.14
CA THR A 625 17.60 6.74 5.59
C THR A 625 16.46 7.06 4.62
N MET A 626 16.11 6.14 3.72
CA MET A 626 14.97 6.34 2.80
C MET A 626 13.64 6.47 3.53
N ILE A 627 13.36 5.62 4.51
CA ILE A 627 12.12 5.62 5.28
C ILE A 627 11.97 6.94 6.06
N LYS A 628 13.03 7.37 6.75
CA LYS A 628 13.04 8.66 7.45
C LYS A 628 12.92 9.83 6.49
N GLY A 629 13.57 9.75 5.33
CA GLY A 629 13.46 10.73 4.26
C GLY A 629 12.02 10.86 3.76
N TYR A 630 11.33 9.74 3.53
CA TYR A 630 9.92 9.72 3.17
C TYR A 630 9.04 10.40 4.23
N SER A 631 9.14 9.99 5.50
CA SER A 631 8.32 10.59 6.57
C SER A 631 8.56 12.09 6.69
N ASN A 632 9.81 12.54 6.61
CA ASN A 632 10.14 13.95 6.80
C ASN A 632 9.85 14.80 5.56
N HIS A 633 10.29 14.35 4.39
CA HIS A 633 10.28 15.12 3.16
C HIS A 633 8.94 15.02 2.43
N GLU A 634 8.47 13.79 2.19
CA GLU A 634 7.28 13.51 1.36
C GLU A 634 5.97 13.65 2.14
N SER A 635 6.03 13.84 3.46
CA SER A 635 4.86 14.02 4.32
C SER A 635 5.03 15.22 5.26
N LEU A 636 5.76 15.10 6.36
CA LEU A 636 5.64 16.03 7.48
C LEU A 636 6.08 17.48 7.18
N ARG A 637 7.08 17.68 6.32
CA ARG A 637 7.59 19.01 5.92
C ARG A 637 6.57 19.84 5.15
N LEU A 638 5.59 19.20 4.52
CA LEU A 638 4.54 19.89 3.76
C LEU A 638 3.79 20.92 4.64
N LEU A 639 3.76 20.78 5.97
CA LEU A 639 3.19 21.80 6.88
C LEU A 639 3.88 23.17 6.82
N THR A 640 5.10 23.21 6.31
CA THR A 640 5.90 24.43 6.15
C THR A 640 6.01 24.89 4.70
N GLU A 641 5.41 24.13 3.77
CA GLU A 641 5.48 24.39 2.34
C GLU A 641 4.12 24.87 1.81
N GLU A 642 4.15 25.73 0.81
CA GLU A 642 2.96 26.14 0.08
C GLU A 642 2.47 24.99 -0.82
N PRO A 643 1.17 24.67 -0.85
CA PRO A 643 0.64 23.69 -1.78
C PRO A 643 0.90 24.06 -3.23
N LYS A 644 1.56 23.15 -3.96
CA LYS A 644 1.78 23.25 -5.40
C LYS A 644 0.55 22.86 -6.22
N ARG A 645 -0.64 23.31 -5.77
CA ARG A 645 -1.92 23.18 -6.50
C ARG A 645 -2.39 24.51 -7.11
N GLN A 646 -1.63 25.58 -6.94
CA GLN A 646 -1.90 26.84 -7.63
C GLN A 646 -1.53 26.64 -9.11
N GLY A 647 -2.56 26.44 -9.93
CA GLY A 647 -2.50 26.71 -11.37
C GLY A 647 -2.55 28.20 -11.63
#